data_AF-A0A818W7N1-F1
#
_entry.id   AF-A0A818W7N1-F1
#
_cell.length_a   1.000
_cell.length_b   1.000
_cell.length_c   1.000
_cell.angle_alpha   90.00
_cell.angle_beta   90.00
_cell.angle_gamma   90.00
#
_symmetry.space_group_name_H-M   'P 1'
#
loop_
_entity.id
_entity.type
_entity.pdbx_description
1 polymer ?
#
loop_
_entity_poly.entity_id
_entity_poly.type
_entity_poly.pdbx_seq_one_letter_code
_entity_poly.pdbx_strand_id
1 'polypeptide(L)'
;MIVSGSLGRQIVPEIEALTQLEAIYVFCGNQSVHEEWAKKISKVKGVYTKIEPICQALEIDRQRCDQAMIPISFNGRDALFMYTQLLKEALLEIEDDDVKSIKDLVEYCRLQNDVDEDEIKKVQREYRNQTPIWWYTAPYFMYSMLNRGLREMDVDIILKMGFFIRHLHQHITELHREQKASMPANFHVFRGQAAFNTSSVGILFIMNIDTDICTNSSTPFAEVTNKVGFFQDKEEEILFTTHTIFRIDRIERIEDKNADRLWQVNLTLVGNQDDDFNKLTSALRKEFTWATGWARFGHILIKLGEPAKAEQLYQILIEKAPSDKDRADYNHQLGWIYDNMGNASKRQYSKVLSRSAFLITMAKAALPVDDFYTNVDDQQLEIFCLIWLDDNVQAKDNRDTEQKLRSTINRLKKFQDIERCQKYIEQRSQKDRLIMIVSGRLGEKIVPSIHRVRQIISIYVYCMDKERNKQWASKFAKVKAVVVELDELVSRIKADYKIQKIIEEPLAINIFTTGSSAGKSTSGVNGKFVFSQVLIDCLLRLKSTQTDTKELIELCKDEYKGNNFELSNLREFQKEYTPDKVLWWYTRDSFFYKTLNAILRTENIHMIFLFRSFIFDIQRQLKYHQTKYPLRVYRGQMISSDELESLKQCRGQFISVNSFFSTSMDDEQARAFLNVPDAADNLEPVLFEIIADPKVATTKPFADISPYSEFPGESEILFMLGSIFRLDKIYYSNDNQVWIVRMTLCSEKEHDLKNVLIYMKHELGSEETNLRILGRVLWEMGKPELAEKYFIRFLKQLSPNDPLRADLYQELGKLASNAGDYDKSVQWHQKSLELKGPNALTDMFNDNERSNSIVIRYLKVHRTMFTDRQLLGLPKVRP
;
A
#
# COMPACT_ATOMS: atom_id res chain seq x y z
N MET A 1 15.33 35.14 -21.70
CA MET A 1 15.85 35.31 -23.09
C MET A 1 16.25 36.76 -23.30
N ILE A 2 17.43 37.01 -23.88
CA ILE A 2 17.81 38.33 -24.39
C ILE A 2 17.67 38.29 -25.91
N VAL A 3 16.96 39.26 -26.50
CA VAL A 3 16.71 39.30 -27.95
C VAL A 3 16.96 40.69 -28.50
N SER A 4 17.43 40.78 -29.75
CA SER A 4 17.53 42.07 -30.41
C SER A 4 16.14 42.67 -30.67
N GLY A 5 16.01 44.00 -30.69
CA GLY A 5 14.73 44.65 -30.98
C GLY A 5 14.04 44.18 -32.26
N SER A 6 14.80 44.01 -33.34
CA SER A 6 14.29 43.61 -34.65
C SER A 6 13.82 42.16 -34.68
N LEU A 7 14.61 41.22 -34.15
CA LEU A 7 14.24 39.81 -34.07
C LEU A 7 13.13 39.57 -33.05
N GLY A 8 13.18 40.30 -31.94
CA GLY A 8 12.19 40.20 -30.86
C GLY A 8 10.78 40.51 -31.36
N ARG A 9 10.63 41.54 -32.22
CA ARG A 9 9.34 41.89 -32.80
C ARG A 9 8.71 40.78 -33.64
N GLN A 10 9.52 39.90 -34.23
CA GLN A 10 9.06 38.78 -35.06
C GLN A 10 8.80 37.53 -34.23
N ILE A 11 9.75 37.17 -33.36
CA ILE A 11 9.75 35.87 -32.69
C ILE A 11 8.92 35.89 -31.39
N VAL A 12 8.97 36.99 -30.63
CA VAL A 12 8.35 37.04 -29.29
C VAL A 12 6.84 36.75 -29.31
N PRO A 13 6.04 37.27 -30.27
CA PRO A 13 4.61 36.92 -30.36
C PRO A 13 4.34 35.44 -30.62
N GLU A 14 5.26 34.72 -31.27
CA GLU A 14 5.10 33.29 -31.56
C GLU A 14 5.45 32.40 -30.36
N ILE A 15 6.32 32.88 -29.47
CA ILE A 15 6.85 32.09 -28.35
C ILE A 15 6.36 32.56 -26.97
N GLU A 16 5.58 33.65 -26.89
CA GLU A 16 5.10 34.18 -25.61
C GLU A 16 4.25 33.15 -24.82
N ALA A 17 3.58 32.24 -25.52
CA ALA A 17 2.79 31.17 -24.90
C ALA A 17 3.63 30.03 -24.30
N LEU A 18 4.92 29.91 -24.64
CA LEU A 18 5.77 28.82 -24.16
C LEU A 18 6.00 28.92 -22.66
N THR A 19 5.59 27.89 -21.91
CA THR A 19 5.70 27.85 -20.44
C THR A 19 7.15 27.84 -19.93
N GLN A 20 8.10 27.38 -20.75
CA GLN A 20 9.53 27.37 -20.43
C GLN A 20 10.18 28.77 -20.52
N LEU A 21 9.52 29.72 -21.19
CA LEU A 21 10.02 31.08 -21.37
C LEU A 21 9.39 32.01 -20.34
N GLU A 22 10.17 32.40 -19.34
CA GLU A 22 9.69 33.19 -18.19
C GLU A 22 9.81 34.72 -18.40
N ALA A 23 10.96 35.16 -18.92
CA ALA A 23 11.26 36.57 -19.08
C ALA A 23 12.01 36.85 -20.39
N ILE A 24 11.68 37.99 -21.01
CA ILE A 24 12.27 38.47 -22.25
C ILE A 24 12.80 39.89 -22.03
N TYR A 25 14.07 40.12 -22.34
CA TYR A 25 14.70 41.43 -22.31
C TYR A 25 15.09 41.81 -23.74
N VAL A 26 14.61 42.96 -24.20
CA VAL A 26 14.85 43.42 -25.56
C VAL A 26 16.05 44.37 -25.56
N PHE A 27 17.11 44.01 -26.28
CA PHE A 27 18.30 44.84 -26.45
C PHE A 27 18.27 45.52 -27.83
N CYS A 28 18.34 46.85 -27.87
CA CYS A 28 18.22 47.59 -29.13
C CYS A 28 18.94 48.94 -29.09
N GLY A 29 19.28 49.48 -30.27
CA GLY A 29 19.87 50.82 -30.38
C GLY A 29 18.86 51.95 -30.18
N ASN A 30 17.55 51.69 -30.33
CA ASN A 30 16.49 52.69 -30.20
C ASN A 30 15.27 52.10 -29.48
N GLN A 31 15.15 52.43 -28.19
CA GLN A 31 14.11 51.92 -27.28
C GLN A 31 12.69 52.28 -27.73
N SER A 32 12.47 53.50 -28.22
CA SER A 32 11.14 54.01 -28.59
C SER A 32 10.44 53.17 -29.67
N VAL A 33 11.20 52.57 -30.59
CA VAL A 33 10.68 51.74 -31.69
C VAL A 33 10.14 50.40 -31.18
N HIS A 34 10.66 49.90 -30.06
CA HIS A 34 10.33 48.56 -29.58
C HIS A 34 9.45 48.53 -28.33
N GLU A 35 9.31 49.64 -27.60
CA GLU A 35 8.46 49.71 -26.41
C GLU A 35 6.98 49.47 -26.69
N GLU A 36 6.47 49.94 -27.83
CA GLU A 36 5.03 49.88 -28.13
C GLU A 36 4.51 48.44 -28.25
N TRP A 37 5.26 47.56 -28.91
CA TRP A 37 4.88 46.15 -29.01
C TRP A 37 5.31 45.37 -27.75
N ALA A 38 6.45 45.70 -27.15
CA ALA A 38 6.95 45.04 -25.95
C ALA A 38 5.96 45.16 -24.77
N LYS A 39 5.38 46.35 -24.55
CA LYS A 39 4.41 46.58 -23.46
C LYS A 39 3.12 45.77 -23.57
N LYS A 40 2.79 45.25 -24.76
CA LYS A 40 1.59 44.43 -24.99
C LYS A 40 1.80 42.97 -24.54
N ILE A 41 3.04 42.56 -24.32
CA ILE A 41 3.42 41.17 -24.04
C ILE A 41 3.89 41.06 -22.60
N SER A 42 3.14 40.33 -21.77
CA SER A 42 3.36 40.28 -20.31
C SER A 42 4.71 39.70 -19.89
N LYS A 43 5.34 38.89 -20.75
CA LYS A 43 6.66 38.28 -20.51
C LYS A 43 7.84 39.18 -20.86
N VAL A 44 7.62 40.29 -21.55
CA VAL A 44 8.69 41.26 -21.83
C VAL A 44 8.89 42.15 -20.61
N LYS A 45 10.05 42.00 -19.96
CA LYS A 45 10.38 42.71 -18.70
C LYS A 45 10.95 44.10 -18.94
N GLY A 46 11.47 44.37 -20.13
CA GLY A 46 11.93 45.71 -20.50
C GLY A 46 12.61 45.77 -21.87
N VAL A 47 12.78 47.00 -22.35
CA VAL A 47 13.51 47.35 -23.56
C VAL A 47 14.69 48.23 -23.15
N TYR A 48 15.90 47.84 -23.53
CA TYR A 48 17.13 48.44 -23.04
C TYR A 48 18.06 48.81 -24.18
N THR A 49 18.79 49.91 -23.98
CA THR A 49 19.81 50.42 -24.91
C THR A 49 21.24 50.13 -24.46
N LYS A 50 21.41 49.66 -23.22
CA LYS A 50 22.67 49.29 -22.60
C LYS A 50 22.56 47.89 -22.00
N ILE A 51 23.68 47.19 -21.88
CA ILE A 51 23.69 45.83 -21.35
C ILE A 51 23.64 45.83 -19.82
N GLU A 52 24.25 46.81 -19.17
CA GLU A 52 24.36 46.87 -17.71
C GLU A 52 22.99 46.85 -17.00
N PRO A 53 21.97 47.61 -17.46
CA PRO A 53 20.63 47.51 -16.88
C PRO A 53 19.94 46.17 -17.13
N ILE A 54 20.27 45.47 -18.22
CA ILE A 54 19.79 44.10 -18.46
C ILE A 54 20.41 43.17 -17.42
N CYS A 55 21.71 43.27 -17.16
CA CYS A 55 22.39 42.48 -16.13
C CYS A 55 21.76 42.68 -14.74
N GLN A 56 21.51 43.93 -14.35
CA GLN A 56 20.84 44.24 -13.07
C GLN A 56 19.42 43.66 -13.00
N ALA A 57 18.64 43.78 -14.08
CA ALA A 57 17.30 43.20 -14.14
C ALA A 57 17.32 41.66 -14.09
N LEU A 58 18.30 41.04 -14.73
CA LEU A 58 18.52 39.59 -14.68
C LEU A 58 18.91 39.11 -13.28
N GLU A 59 19.76 39.85 -12.56
CA GLU A 59 20.12 39.51 -11.18
C GLU A 59 18.89 39.52 -10.26
N ILE A 60 18.04 40.55 -10.37
CA ILE A 60 16.80 40.66 -9.58
C ILE A 60 15.83 39.54 -9.94
N ASP A 61 15.62 39.27 -11.23
CA ASP A 61 14.68 38.24 -11.67
C ASP A 61 15.20 36.84 -11.36
N ARG A 62 16.52 36.61 -11.40
CA ARG A 62 17.16 35.37 -10.92
C ARG A 62 16.85 35.14 -9.44
N GLN A 63 17.12 36.12 -8.57
CA GLN A 63 16.85 36.00 -7.14
C GLN A 63 15.38 35.69 -6.86
N ARG A 64 14.46 36.39 -7.54
CA ARG A 64 13.01 36.13 -7.42
C ARG A 64 12.61 34.74 -7.89
N CYS A 65 13.18 34.26 -9.00
CA CYS A 65 12.92 32.92 -9.50
C CYS A 65 13.42 31.87 -8.51
N ASP A 66 14.66 32.00 -8.02
CA ASP A 66 15.25 31.03 -7.09
C ASP A 66 14.43 30.94 -5.78
N GLN A 67 13.98 32.08 -5.23
CA GLN A 67 13.13 32.13 -4.04
C GLN A 67 11.74 31.51 -4.27
N ALA A 68 11.16 31.75 -5.44
CA ALA A 68 9.84 31.23 -5.80
C ALA A 68 9.85 29.73 -6.13
N MET A 69 10.99 29.20 -6.55
CA MET A 69 11.15 27.79 -6.90
C MET A 69 11.60 26.91 -5.72
N ILE A 70 11.45 27.39 -4.48
CA ILE A 70 11.62 26.53 -3.30
C ILE A 70 10.56 25.42 -3.35
N PRO A 71 10.96 24.14 -3.21
CA PRO A 71 10.03 23.02 -3.29
C PRO A 71 9.02 23.04 -2.13
N ILE A 72 7.73 22.98 -2.48
CA ILE A 72 6.60 22.83 -1.54
C ILE A 72 5.74 21.66 -2.04
N SER A 73 5.55 20.65 -1.20
CA SER A 73 4.72 19.47 -1.50
C SER A 73 3.42 19.47 -0.67
N PHE A 74 2.35 18.88 -1.22
CA PHE A 74 1.04 18.82 -0.58
C PHE A 74 0.61 17.38 -0.31
N ASN A 75 0.14 17.11 0.92
CA ASN A 75 -0.47 15.82 1.27
C ASN A 75 -1.70 15.55 0.39
N GLY A 76 -1.81 14.34 -0.17
CA GLY A 76 -2.93 13.91 -1.01
C GLY A 76 -2.78 14.11 -2.53
N ARG A 77 -1.72 14.78 -3.00
CA ARG A 77 -1.39 14.88 -4.44
C ARG A 77 0.02 14.44 -4.80
N ASP A 78 0.97 14.54 -3.87
CA ASP A 78 2.38 14.31 -4.12
C ASP A 78 2.95 13.25 -3.17
N ALA A 79 3.48 12.16 -3.73
CA ALA A 79 4.15 11.11 -2.96
C ALA A 79 5.41 11.65 -2.26
N LEU A 80 6.04 12.68 -2.82
CA LEU A 80 7.26 13.32 -2.30
C LEU A 80 7.06 13.92 -0.91
N PHE A 81 5.84 14.39 -0.61
CA PHE A 81 5.49 14.90 0.72
C PHE A 81 5.85 13.89 1.83
N MET A 82 5.66 12.60 1.56
CA MET A 82 5.91 11.56 2.55
C MET A 82 7.36 11.11 2.65
N TYR A 83 8.07 11.09 1.52
CA TYR A 83 9.43 10.55 1.46
C TYR A 83 10.52 11.57 1.78
N THR A 84 10.22 12.88 1.76
CA THR A 84 11.18 13.93 2.11
C THR A 84 11.63 13.87 3.57
N GLN A 85 10.80 13.36 4.48
CA GLN A 85 11.22 13.10 5.87
C GLN A 85 12.29 12.01 5.92
N LEU A 86 12.04 10.89 5.24
CA LEU A 86 12.97 9.77 5.19
C LEU A 86 14.26 10.13 4.46
N LEU A 87 14.18 11.02 3.47
CA LEU A 87 15.34 11.58 2.78
C LEU A 87 16.20 12.41 3.74
N LYS A 88 15.58 13.32 4.51
CA LYS A 88 16.27 14.09 5.55
C LYS A 88 16.97 13.16 6.55
N GLU A 89 16.25 12.17 7.07
CA GLU A 89 16.79 11.19 8.01
C GLU A 89 17.97 10.41 7.39
N ALA A 90 17.82 9.93 6.15
CA ALA A 90 18.90 9.24 5.42
C ALA A 90 20.13 10.12 5.25
N LEU A 91 19.96 11.40 4.89
CA LEU A 91 21.07 12.31 4.67
C LEU A 91 21.83 12.62 5.96
N LEU A 92 21.13 12.69 7.09
CA LEU A 92 21.70 12.96 8.42
C LEU A 92 22.47 11.76 9.00
N GLU A 93 22.16 10.53 8.58
CA GLU A 93 22.86 9.31 9.00
C GLU A 93 24.24 9.13 8.34
N ILE A 94 24.56 9.90 7.31
CA ILE A 94 25.77 9.70 6.52
C ILE A 94 26.97 10.36 7.20
N GLU A 95 28.00 9.55 7.47
CA GLU A 95 29.33 9.99 7.88
C GLU A 95 30.20 10.22 6.63
N ASP A 96 30.50 11.48 6.29
CA ASP A 96 31.41 11.82 5.19
C ASP A 96 32.66 12.58 5.69
N ASP A 97 33.74 12.49 4.91
CA ASP A 97 34.89 13.39 5.03
C ASP A 97 34.55 14.72 4.36
N ASP A 98 34.34 15.77 5.16
CA ASP A 98 34.00 17.12 4.68
C ASP A 98 35.05 17.70 3.73
N VAL A 99 36.34 17.45 3.98
CA VAL A 99 37.41 18.01 3.14
C VAL A 99 37.35 17.39 1.75
N LYS A 100 37.15 16.08 1.70
CA LYS A 100 36.92 15.35 0.45
C LYS A 100 35.64 15.81 -0.23
N SER A 101 34.55 15.97 0.52
CA SER A 101 33.23 16.35 -0.01
C SER A 101 33.23 17.74 -0.64
N ILE A 102 33.89 18.72 0.00
CA ILE A 102 34.06 20.08 -0.56
C ILE A 102 34.88 20.02 -1.86
N LYS A 103 35.95 19.23 -1.89
CA LYS A 103 36.77 19.05 -3.09
C LYS A 103 35.95 18.42 -4.23
N ASP A 104 35.17 17.39 -3.92
CA ASP A 104 34.28 16.69 -4.83
C ASP A 104 33.22 17.63 -5.43
N LEU A 105 32.68 18.57 -4.64
CA LEU A 105 31.73 19.61 -5.09
C LEU A 105 32.41 20.61 -6.02
N VAL A 106 33.61 21.09 -5.65
CA VAL A 106 34.39 22.05 -6.46
C VAL A 106 34.73 21.47 -7.83
N GLU A 107 35.17 20.21 -7.88
CA GLU A 107 35.48 19.52 -9.14
C GLU A 107 34.22 19.32 -10.00
N TYR A 108 33.10 18.95 -9.37
CA TYR A 108 31.81 18.84 -10.06
C TYR A 108 31.38 20.18 -10.67
N CYS A 109 31.48 21.30 -9.94
CA CYS A 109 31.09 22.62 -10.43
C CYS A 109 31.94 23.06 -11.64
N ARG A 110 33.25 22.77 -11.63
CA ARG A 110 34.14 23.06 -12.76
C ARG A 110 33.80 22.25 -14.02
N LEU A 111 33.29 21.04 -13.86
CA LEU A 111 32.90 20.19 -14.99
C LEU A 111 31.60 20.65 -15.65
N GLN A 112 30.67 21.23 -14.89
CA GLN A 112 29.39 21.69 -15.42
C GLN A 112 29.50 22.97 -16.27
N ASN A 113 30.56 23.77 -16.11
CA ASN A 113 30.76 25.08 -16.78
C ASN A 113 29.64 26.13 -16.58
N ASP A 114 28.68 25.84 -15.70
CA ASP A 114 27.51 26.71 -15.42
C ASP A 114 27.68 27.57 -14.16
N VAL A 115 28.81 27.43 -13.45
CA VAL A 115 29.11 28.15 -12.21
C VAL A 115 30.33 29.02 -12.40
N ASP A 116 30.28 30.25 -11.91
CA ASP A 116 31.38 31.21 -11.99
C ASP A 116 32.63 30.70 -11.23
N GLU A 117 33.79 30.71 -11.91
CA GLU A 117 35.03 30.15 -11.36
C GLU A 117 35.53 30.91 -10.11
N ASP A 118 35.21 32.20 -9.97
CA ASP A 118 35.58 32.96 -8.79
C ASP A 118 34.71 32.59 -7.59
N GLU A 119 33.43 32.27 -7.80
CA GLU A 119 32.57 31.68 -6.77
C GLU A 119 33.10 30.29 -6.32
N ILE A 120 33.50 29.44 -7.27
CA ILE A 120 34.09 28.12 -6.97
C ILE A 120 35.36 28.26 -6.13
N LYS A 121 36.29 29.15 -6.53
CA LYS A 121 37.53 29.41 -5.79
C LYS A 121 37.26 29.98 -4.40
N LYS A 122 36.16 30.72 -4.22
CA LYS A 122 35.76 31.26 -2.92
C LYS A 122 35.30 30.14 -1.99
N VAL A 123 34.39 29.28 -2.43
CA VAL A 123 33.96 28.10 -1.65
C VAL A 123 35.16 27.23 -1.28
N GLN A 124 36.07 26.97 -2.24
CA GLN A 124 37.26 26.15 -2.00
C GLN A 124 38.18 26.70 -0.90
N ARG A 125 38.30 28.03 -0.75
CA ARG A 125 39.22 28.68 0.20
C ARG A 125 38.56 29.07 1.52
N GLU A 126 37.28 29.44 1.47
CA GLU A 126 36.63 30.18 2.55
C GLU A 126 35.41 29.47 3.13
N TYR A 127 35.04 28.27 2.66
CA TYR A 127 33.83 27.58 3.14
C TYR A 127 33.76 27.52 4.67
N ARG A 128 34.85 27.13 5.33
CA ARG A 128 34.94 27.01 6.80
C ARG A 128 35.11 28.33 7.54
N ASN A 129 35.37 29.43 6.84
CA ASN A 129 35.51 30.76 7.45
C ASN A 129 34.15 31.41 7.70
N GLN A 130 33.08 30.87 7.11
CA GLN A 130 31.72 31.36 7.23
C GLN A 130 30.79 30.26 7.72
N THR A 131 29.63 30.65 8.25
CA THR A 131 28.64 29.68 8.73
C THR A 131 27.87 29.05 7.55
N PRO A 132 27.26 27.86 7.73
CA PRO A 132 26.41 27.25 6.70
C PRO A 132 25.21 28.12 6.30
N ILE A 133 24.62 28.85 7.25
CA ILE A 133 23.49 29.77 6.99
C ILE A 133 23.97 30.96 6.15
N TRP A 134 25.18 31.46 6.39
CA TRP A 134 25.77 32.51 5.57
C TRP A 134 25.89 32.07 4.11
N TRP A 135 26.38 30.85 3.86
CA TRP A 135 26.47 30.30 2.50
C TRP A 135 25.10 30.05 1.85
N TYR A 136 24.09 29.69 2.65
CA TYR A 136 22.73 29.48 2.16
C TYR A 136 22.02 30.80 1.82
N THR A 137 22.30 31.88 2.56
CA THR A 137 21.68 33.20 2.34
C THR A 137 22.48 34.07 1.36
N ALA A 138 23.76 33.78 1.14
CA ALA A 138 24.59 34.53 0.21
C ALA A 138 24.15 34.33 -1.25
N PRO A 139 24.29 35.36 -2.11
CA PRO A 139 23.90 35.31 -3.53
C PRO A 139 24.92 34.55 -4.39
N TYR A 140 25.34 33.37 -3.93
CA TYR A 140 26.23 32.45 -4.61
C TYR A 140 25.48 31.21 -5.08
N PHE A 141 26.13 30.39 -5.90
CA PHE A 141 25.52 29.18 -6.47
C PHE A 141 24.97 28.19 -5.42
N MET A 142 25.51 28.18 -4.19
CA MET A 142 25.14 27.23 -3.13
C MET A 142 23.62 27.16 -2.87
N TYR A 143 22.95 28.31 -2.73
CA TYR A 143 21.50 28.36 -2.52
C TYR A 143 20.73 27.77 -3.71
N SER A 144 20.99 28.30 -4.91
CA SER A 144 20.29 27.93 -6.14
C SER A 144 20.50 26.45 -6.51
N MET A 145 21.74 25.95 -6.36
CA MET A 145 22.10 24.57 -6.66
C MET A 145 21.43 23.61 -5.67
N LEU A 146 21.49 23.88 -4.37
CA LEU A 146 20.86 23.02 -3.37
C LEU A 146 19.35 22.93 -3.56
N ASN A 147 18.67 24.07 -3.70
CA ASN A 147 17.22 24.09 -3.85
C ASN A 147 16.77 23.48 -5.18
N ARG A 148 17.56 23.62 -6.26
CA ARG A 148 17.35 22.89 -7.51
C ARG A 148 17.47 21.38 -7.30
N GLY A 149 18.54 20.93 -6.65
CA GLY A 149 18.78 19.51 -6.40
C GLY A 149 17.65 18.86 -5.61
N LEU A 150 17.15 19.53 -4.57
CA LEU A 150 16.02 19.04 -3.78
C LEU A 150 14.70 19.07 -4.54
N ARG A 151 14.44 20.08 -5.38
CA ARG A 151 13.21 20.19 -6.19
C ARG A 151 13.13 19.14 -7.29
N GLU A 152 14.25 18.88 -7.97
CA GLU A 152 14.32 17.96 -9.11
C GLU A 152 14.71 16.54 -8.70
N MET A 153 15.04 16.33 -7.42
CA MET A 153 15.61 15.09 -6.89
C MET A 153 16.87 14.70 -7.68
N ASP A 154 17.73 15.68 -7.98
CA ASP A 154 18.97 15.48 -8.73
C ASP A 154 20.00 14.75 -7.85
N VAL A 155 20.31 13.51 -8.25
CA VAL A 155 21.17 12.60 -7.50
C VAL A 155 22.59 13.12 -7.38
N ASP A 156 23.15 13.70 -8.46
CA ASP A 156 24.53 14.19 -8.44
C ASP A 156 24.64 15.41 -7.51
N ILE A 157 23.70 16.36 -7.60
CA ILE A 157 23.69 17.53 -6.74
C ILE A 157 23.51 17.13 -5.28
N ILE A 158 22.54 16.25 -4.97
CA ILE A 158 22.28 15.81 -3.58
C ILE A 158 23.50 15.06 -3.02
N LEU A 159 24.15 14.20 -3.81
CA LEU A 159 25.39 13.52 -3.41
C LEU A 159 26.51 14.51 -3.09
N LYS A 160 26.70 15.53 -3.94
CA LYS A 160 27.77 16.51 -3.79
C LYS A 160 27.49 17.54 -2.69
N MET A 161 26.23 17.83 -2.41
CA MET A 161 25.81 18.83 -1.41
C MET A 161 25.29 18.21 -0.12
N GLY A 162 25.30 16.89 0.03
CA GLY A 162 24.82 16.19 1.24
C GLY A 162 25.48 16.70 2.52
N PHE A 163 26.79 16.95 2.49
CA PHE A 163 27.51 17.56 3.62
C PHE A 163 26.96 18.95 3.99
N PHE A 164 26.66 19.78 2.99
CA PHE A 164 26.14 21.12 3.22
C PHE A 164 24.73 21.08 3.83
N ILE A 165 23.87 20.14 3.39
CA ILE A 165 22.53 19.93 3.99
C ILE A 165 22.66 19.58 5.48
N ARG A 166 23.59 18.67 5.83
CA ARG A 166 23.85 18.30 7.23
C ARG A 166 24.34 19.49 8.04
N HIS A 167 25.33 20.23 7.52
CA HIS A 167 25.88 21.40 8.20
C HIS A 167 24.81 22.47 8.44
N LEU A 168 23.96 22.72 7.44
CA LEU A 168 22.84 23.65 7.55
C LEU A 168 21.83 23.19 8.60
N HIS A 169 21.44 21.91 8.59
CA HIS A 169 20.53 21.34 9.59
C HIS A 169 21.09 21.42 11.02
N GLN A 170 22.36 21.07 11.20
CA GLN A 170 23.04 21.13 12.50
C GLN A 170 23.12 22.56 13.02
N HIS A 171 23.54 23.51 12.18
CA HIS A 171 23.66 24.92 12.57
C HIS A 171 22.30 25.55 12.91
N ILE A 172 21.24 25.25 12.14
CA ILE A 172 19.87 25.69 12.48
C ILE A 172 19.43 25.07 13.82
N THR A 173 19.73 23.79 14.06
CA THR A 173 19.36 23.10 15.31
C THR A 173 20.09 23.67 16.52
N GLU A 174 21.36 24.05 16.36
CA GLU A 174 22.15 24.71 17.40
C GLU A 174 21.58 26.08 17.73
N LEU A 175 21.37 26.94 16.72
CA LEU A 175 20.76 28.25 16.92
C LEU A 175 19.35 28.17 17.50
N HIS A 176 18.53 27.21 17.07
CA HIS A 176 17.21 26.97 17.64
C HIS A 176 17.30 26.74 19.16
N ARG A 177 18.28 25.94 19.60
CA ARG A 177 18.49 25.65 21.02
C ARG A 177 18.92 26.89 21.80
N GLU A 178 19.77 27.72 21.22
CA GLU A 178 20.27 28.96 21.83
C GLU A 178 19.16 30.03 21.92
N GLN A 179 18.37 30.19 20.85
CA GLN A 179 17.34 31.22 20.73
C GLN A 179 16.03 30.85 21.44
N LYS A 180 15.82 29.56 21.75
CA LYS A 180 14.59 29.04 22.38
C LYS A 180 14.10 29.89 23.55
N ALA A 181 14.99 30.31 24.44
CA ALA A 181 14.62 31.02 25.66
C ALA A 181 14.21 32.48 25.43
N SER A 182 14.63 33.09 24.32
CA SER A 182 14.33 34.48 23.96
C SER A 182 13.16 34.63 22.99
N MET A 183 12.66 33.52 22.44
CA MET A 183 11.56 33.54 21.47
C MET A 183 10.19 33.68 22.16
N PRO A 184 9.24 34.43 21.57
CA PRO A 184 7.87 34.47 22.05
C PRO A 184 7.19 33.10 21.89
N ALA A 185 6.29 32.77 22.81
CA ALA A 185 5.59 31.48 22.82
C ALA A 185 4.83 31.19 21.52
N ASN A 186 4.24 32.24 20.93
CA ASN A 186 3.57 32.19 19.63
C ASN A 186 3.94 33.43 18.81
N PHE A 187 4.23 33.23 17.52
CA PHE A 187 4.49 34.32 16.59
C PHE A 187 4.11 33.95 15.15
N HIS A 188 4.00 34.97 14.30
CA HIS A 188 3.68 34.81 12.89
C HIS A 188 4.92 35.01 12.02
N VAL A 189 5.07 34.15 11.02
CA VAL A 189 6.03 34.33 9.92
C VAL A 189 5.28 34.38 8.60
N PHE A 190 5.78 35.22 7.69
CA PHE A 190 5.11 35.54 6.44
C PHE A 190 5.96 35.11 5.25
N ARG A 191 5.32 34.53 4.23
CA ARG A 191 5.99 34.20 2.97
C ARG A 191 5.10 34.56 1.79
N GLY A 192 5.58 35.44 0.93
CA GLY A 192 4.93 35.76 -0.34
C GLY A 192 5.37 34.82 -1.46
N GLN A 193 4.43 34.42 -2.31
CA GLN A 193 4.66 33.67 -3.54
C GLN A 193 3.99 34.40 -4.71
N ALA A 194 4.78 34.83 -5.68
CA ALA A 194 4.31 35.66 -6.79
C ALA A 194 3.55 34.83 -7.86
N ALA A 195 2.61 35.48 -8.55
CA ALA A 195 2.00 34.95 -9.76
C ALA A 195 2.87 35.27 -10.98
N PHE A 196 3.36 34.24 -11.67
CA PHE A 196 4.28 34.39 -12.80
C PHE A 196 3.61 34.60 -14.16
N ASN A 197 2.31 34.31 -14.28
CA ASN A 197 1.57 34.46 -15.54
C ASN A 197 0.08 34.82 -15.30
N THR A 198 -0.63 35.11 -16.39
CA THR A 198 -2.06 35.47 -16.40
C THR A 198 -3.01 34.35 -15.96
N SER A 199 -2.52 33.12 -15.77
CA SER A 199 -3.27 31.98 -15.22
C SER A 199 -2.96 31.69 -13.74
N SER A 200 -1.87 32.24 -13.18
CA SER A 200 -1.46 32.04 -11.78
C SER A 200 -2.11 33.03 -10.81
N VAL A 201 -2.12 32.73 -9.52
CA VAL A 201 -2.58 33.61 -8.44
C VAL A 201 -1.43 33.89 -7.48
N GLY A 202 -1.41 35.08 -6.89
CA GLY A 202 -0.45 35.40 -5.84
C GLY A 202 -0.90 34.74 -4.54
N ILE A 203 0.04 34.26 -3.74
CA ILE A 203 -0.25 33.66 -2.44
C ILE A 203 0.58 34.35 -1.35
N LEU A 204 -0.08 34.74 -0.26
CA LEU A 204 0.54 35.15 0.98
C LEU A 204 0.31 34.05 2.02
N PHE A 205 1.37 33.36 2.41
CA PHE A 205 1.34 32.42 3.52
C PHE A 205 1.53 33.18 4.83
N ILE A 206 0.63 32.91 5.77
CA ILE A 206 0.73 33.36 7.16
C ILE A 206 0.85 32.11 8.01
N MET A 207 2.04 31.89 8.58
CA MET A 207 2.35 30.70 9.36
C MET A 207 2.36 31.05 10.85
N ASN A 208 1.53 30.36 11.62
CA ASN A 208 1.50 30.42 13.06
C ASN A 208 2.51 29.43 13.64
N ILE A 209 3.49 29.95 14.38
CA ILE A 209 4.56 29.17 14.99
C ILE A 209 4.35 29.15 16.50
N ASP A 210 4.12 27.95 17.02
CA ASP A 210 4.08 27.66 18.45
C ASP A 210 5.43 27.04 18.85
N THR A 211 6.18 27.75 19.70
CA THR A 211 7.52 27.30 20.10
C THR A 211 7.48 26.01 20.92
N ASP A 212 6.40 25.72 21.65
CA ASP A 212 6.29 24.49 22.44
C ASP A 212 6.11 23.27 21.54
N ILE A 213 5.43 23.42 20.40
CA ILE A 213 5.32 22.38 19.35
C ILE A 213 6.70 22.10 18.73
N CYS A 214 7.50 23.13 18.46
CA CYS A 214 8.87 22.97 17.93
C CYS A 214 9.77 22.20 18.89
N THR A 215 9.66 22.47 20.19
CA THR A 215 10.55 21.87 21.19
C THR A 215 10.31 20.38 21.43
N ASN A 216 9.11 19.91 21.11
CA ASN A 216 8.73 18.50 21.20
C ASN A 216 8.68 17.81 19.83
N SER A 217 9.15 18.46 18.76
CA SER A 217 9.14 17.93 17.39
C SER A 217 10.50 18.01 16.70
N SER A 218 10.68 17.27 15.61
CA SER A 218 11.91 17.24 14.80
C SER A 218 11.98 18.36 13.76
N THR A 219 11.42 19.54 14.08
CA THR A 219 11.31 20.70 13.18
C THR A 219 12.00 21.95 13.74
N PRO A 220 13.35 21.95 13.88
CA PRO A 220 14.07 23.14 14.32
C PRO A 220 13.99 24.26 13.28
N PHE A 221 14.01 25.49 13.79
CA PHE A 221 14.07 26.74 13.03
C PHE A 221 15.02 27.72 13.71
N ALA A 222 15.59 28.67 12.96
CA ALA A 222 16.49 29.69 13.50
C ALA A 222 16.11 31.07 12.99
N GLU A 223 16.15 32.06 13.87
CA GLU A 223 16.20 33.47 13.50
C GLU A 223 17.58 33.78 12.93
N VAL A 224 17.61 34.25 11.69
CA VAL A 224 18.82 34.61 10.97
C VAL A 224 19.23 36.01 11.42
N THR A 225 20.05 36.06 12.45
CA THR A 225 20.59 37.31 12.99
C THR A 225 21.80 37.81 12.18
N ASN A 226 22.19 39.05 12.42
CA ASN A 226 23.32 39.72 11.77
C ASN A 226 24.70 39.04 11.91
N LYS A 227 24.83 38.09 12.84
CA LYS A 227 26.06 37.32 13.05
C LYS A 227 26.18 36.10 12.13
N VAL A 228 25.06 35.64 11.54
CA VAL A 228 25.00 34.34 10.85
C VAL A 228 24.51 34.43 9.40
N GLY A 229 23.72 35.45 9.05
CA GLY A 229 23.21 35.65 7.68
C GLY A 229 24.08 36.56 6.81
N PHE A 230 24.02 36.39 5.48
CA PHE A 230 24.76 37.23 4.53
C PHE A 230 24.26 38.69 4.49
N PHE A 231 22.93 38.88 4.52
CA PHE A 231 22.30 40.19 4.43
C PHE A 231 22.35 41.00 5.74
N GLN A 232 22.87 40.41 6.81
CA GLN A 232 23.04 41.04 8.12
C GLN A 232 21.72 41.62 8.64
N ASP A 233 21.69 42.90 9.03
CA ASP A 233 20.49 43.59 9.56
C ASP A 233 19.50 44.04 8.47
N LYS A 234 19.68 43.64 7.21
CA LYS A 234 18.80 44.08 6.11
C LYS A 234 17.56 43.21 5.92
N GLU A 235 17.56 42.00 6.47
CA GLU A 235 16.47 41.03 6.34
C GLU A 235 16.16 40.42 7.71
N GLU A 236 14.87 40.40 8.08
CA GLU A 236 14.36 39.66 9.23
C GLU A 236 13.88 38.29 8.75
N GLU A 237 14.75 37.28 8.81
CA GLU A 237 14.48 35.95 8.25
C GLU A 237 14.39 34.88 9.35
N ILE A 238 13.37 34.02 9.24
CA ILE A 238 13.25 32.79 10.02
C ILE A 238 13.48 31.62 9.07
N LEU A 239 14.56 30.86 9.30
CA LEU A 239 14.94 29.73 8.46
C LEU A 239 14.54 28.41 9.15
N PHE A 240 13.75 27.61 8.45
CA PHE A 240 13.36 26.27 8.90
C PHE A 240 14.29 25.21 8.32
N THR A 241 14.49 24.11 9.05
CA THR A 241 15.15 22.94 8.44
C THR A 241 14.31 22.30 7.35
N THR A 242 14.97 21.54 6.47
CA THR A 242 14.30 20.74 5.44
C THR A 242 13.22 19.85 6.06
N HIS A 243 12.11 19.66 5.34
CA HIS A 243 10.92 18.93 5.79
C HIS A 243 10.28 19.54 7.05
N THR A 244 9.73 20.75 6.91
CA THR A 244 8.85 21.38 7.91
C THR A 244 7.42 21.30 7.41
N ILE A 245 6.50 20.83 8.26
CA ILE A 245 5.11 20.56 7.87
C ILE A 245 4.19 21.59 8.48
N PHE A 246 3.28 22.09 7.65
CA PHE A 246 2.21 22.98 8.07
C PHE A 246 0.85 22.40 7.71
N ARG A 247 -0.13 22.55 8.61
CA ARG A 247 -1.54 22.28 8.35
C ARG A 247 -2.16 23.54 7.75
N ILE A 248 -2.98 23.37 6.72
CA ILE A 248 -3.77 24.46 6.14
C ILE A 248 -5.01 24.65 7.00
N ASP A 249 -5.13 25.81 7.63
CA ASP A 249 -6.28 26.13 8.48
C ASP A 249 -7.40 26.76 7.66
N ARG A 250 -7.05 27.77 6.85
CA ARG A 250 -8.01 28.52 6.04
C ARG A 250 -7.34 29.18 4.84
N ILE A 251 -8.11 29.29 3.76
CA ILE A 251 -7.71 29.94 2.51
C ILE A 251 -8.74 31.02 2.20
N GLU A 252 -8.30 32.26 2.08
CA GLU A 252 -9.17 33.44 1.91
C GLU A 252 -8.64 34.30 0.76
N ARG A 253 -9.52 34.94 -0.01
CA ARG A 253 -9.11 35.90 -1.04
C ARG A 253 -8.88 37.26 -0.39
N ILE A 254 -7.78 37.93 -0.73
CA ILE A 254 -7.54 39.31 -0.30
C ILE A 254 -8.26 40.23 -1.29
N GLU A 255 -9.26 40.96 -0.80
CA GLU A 255 -9.98 41.96 -1.59
C GLU A 255 -9.24 43.31 -1.56
N ASP A 256 -8.25 43.47 -2.44
CA ASP A 256 -7.54 44.73 -2.65
C ASP A 256 -7.79 45.25 -4.07
N LYS A 257 -8.13 46.55 -4.19
CA LYS A 257 -8.37 47.23 -5.47
C LYS A 257 -7.13 47.30 -6.37
N ASN A 258 -5.93 47.15 -5.79
CA ASN A 258 -4.65 47.21 -6.50
C ASN A 258 -4.00 45.82 -6.68
N ALA A 259 -4.53 44.76 -6.06
CA ALA A 259 -4.00 43.40 -6.13
C ALA A 259 -5.09 42.40 -6.54
N ASP A 260 -5.49 42.46 -7.81
CA ASP A 260 -6.36 41.43 -8.38
C ASP A 260 -5.64 40.07 -8.34
N ARG A 261 -6.28 39.09 -7.69
CA ARG A 261 -5.86 37.66 -7.60
C ARG A 261 -4.79 37.33 -6.55
N LEU A 262 -4.81 37.99 -5.40
CA LEU A 262 -4.02 37.61 -4.22
C LEU A 262 -4.86 36.78 -3.23
N TRP A 263 -4.29 35.68 -2.73
CA TRP A 263 -4.90 34.78 -1.76
C TRP A 263 -4.06 34.69 -0.49
N GLN A 264 -4.71 34.71 0.65
CA GLN A 264 -4.12 34.43 1.95
C GLN A 264 -4.31 32.97 2.30
N VAL A 265 -3.24 32.31 2.72
CA VAL A 265 -3.27 30.94 3.22
C VAL A 265 -2.73 30.95 4.64
N ASN A 266 -3.59 30.64 5.61
CA ASN A 266 -3.19 30.55 7.01
C ASN A 266 -2.79 29.10 7.31
N LEU A 267 -1.62 28.99 7.93
CA LEU A 267 -0.92 27.75 8.17
C LEU A 267 -0.57 27.62 9.65
N THR A 268 -0.70 26.44 10.22
CA THR A 268 -0.22 26.14 11.58
C THR A 268 0.87 25.06 11.51
N LEU A 269 1.99 25.28 12.21
CA LEU A 269 3.07 24.31 12.28
C LEU A 269 2.60 23.00 12.94
N VAL A 270 2.97 21.86 12.34
CA VAL A 270 2.61 20.52 12.85
C VAL A 270 3.83 19.87 13.48
N GLY A 271 3.68 19.42 14.73
CA GLY A 271 4.72 18.69 15.45
C GLY A 271 4.52 17.17 15.47
N ASN A 272 5.47 16.47 16.10
CA ASN A 272 5.49 15.00 16.22
C ASN A 272 4.40 14.44 17.17
N GLN A 273 3.52 15.27 17.73
CA GLN A 273 2.38 14.80 18.54
C GLN A 273 1.10 14.67 17.72
N ASP A 274 1.14 15.03 16.45
CA ASP A 274 0.00 14.90 15.56
C ASP A 274 -0.24 13.42 15.20
N ASP A 275 -1.41 12.89 15.55
CA ASP A 275 -1.76 11.48 15.40
C ASP A 275 -1.78 11.02 13.93
N ASP A 276 -2.22 11.89 13.02
CA ASP A 276 -2.29 11.56 11.59
C ASP A 276 -0.88 11.53 10.99
N PHE A 277 -0.04 12.49 11.35
CA PHE A 277 1.38 12.49 10.96
C PHE A 277 2.13 11.27 11.53
N ASN A 278 1.89 10.91 12.80
CA ASN A 278 2.55 9.77 13.45
C ASN A 278 2.14 8.43 12.84
N LYS A 279 0.85 8.21 12.57
CA LYS A 279 0.38 6.98 11.89
C LYS A 279 1.01 6.86 10.51
N LEU A 280 1.11 7.96 9.79
CA LEU A 280 1.61 7.99 8.41
C LEU A 280 3.14 7.79 8.35
N THR A 281 3.88 8.46 9.23
CA THR A 281 5.35 8.30 9.32
C THR A 281 5.78 6.97 9.94
N SER A 282 5.04 6.44 10.92
CA SER A 282 5.38 5.13 11.53
C SER A 282 5.18 3.96 10.57
N ALA A 283 4.18 4.01 9.69
CA ALA A 283 3.99 3.02 8.64
C ALA A 283 5.15 3.04 7.63
N LEU A 284 5.58 4.24 7.21
CA LEU A 284 6.68 4.40 6.27
C LEU A 284 8.03 4.02 6.87
N ARG A 285 8.33 4.42 8.11
CA ARG A 285 9.60 4.04 8.76
C ARG A 285 9.77 2.52 8.84
N LYS A 286 8.69 1.78 9.09
CA LYS A 286 8.69 0.30 9.07
C LYS A 286 9.08 -0.29 7.72
N GLU A 287 8.84 0.42 6.63
CA GLU A 287 9.16 -0.04 5.28
C GLU A 287 10.66 0.05 4.94
N PHE A 288 11.41 0.93 5.63
CA PHE A 288 12.82 1.22 5.34
C PHE A 288 13.78 0.92 6.50
N THR A 289 13.35 0.17 7.54
CA THR A 289 14.18 -0.13 8.72
C THR A 289 15.47 -0.90 8.41
N TRP A 290 15.54 -1.55 7.24
CA TRP A 290 16.65 -2.40 6.84
C TRP A 290 17.75 -1.66 6.05
N ALA A 291 17.53 -0.40 5.65
CA ALA A 291 18.51 0.41 4.91
C ALA A 291 18.82 1.73 5.64
N THR A 292 20.05 2.21 5.54
CA THR A 292 20.52 3.50 6.11
C THR A 292 21.23 4.35 5.06
N GLY A 293 21.37 5.64 5.33
CA GLY A 293 22.18 6.54 4.50
C GLY A 293 21.83 6.54 3.01
N TRP A 294 22.85 6.49 2.15
CA TRP A 294 22.67 6.48 0.69
C TRP A 294 21.88 5.29 0.15
N ALA A 295 21.93 4.13 0.82
CA ALA A 295 21.13 2.97 0.43
C ALA A 295 19.64 3.24 0.64
N ARG A 296 19.27 3.88 1.76
CA ARG A 296 17.89 4.29 2.01
C ARG A 296 17.42 5.31 0.97
N PHE A 297 18.30 6.23 0.55
CA PHE A 297 17.97 7.20 -0.51
C PHE A 297 17.63 6.52 -1.85
N GLY A 298 18.38 5.50 -2.25
CA GLY A 298 18.07 4.74 -3.47
C GLY A 298 16.69 4.07 -3.43
N HIS A 299 16.31 3.52 -2.28
CA HIS A 299 14.97 2.95 -2.09
C HIS A 299 13.85 4.00 -2.09
N ILE A 300 14.13 5.19 -1.58
CA ILE A 300 13.19 6.31 -1.66
C ILE A 300 12.96 6.70 -3.13
N LEU A 301 14.02 6.83 -3.94
CA LEU A 301 13.91 7.17 -5.37
C LEU A 301 13.07 6.14 -6.15
N ILE A 302 13.25 4.86 -5.85
CA ILE A 302 12.42 3.78 -6.39
C ILE A 302 10.94 4.01 -6.08
N LYS A 303 10.60 4.29 -4.82
CA LYS A 303 9.20 4.46 -4.39
C LYS A 303 8.56 5.73 -4.94
N LEU A 304 9.37 6.73 -5.24
CA LEU A 304 8.97 7.93 -5.96
C LEU A 304 8.76 7.71 -7.46
N GLY A 305 9.02 6.50 -7.97
CA GLY A 305 8.87 6.18 -9.40
C GLY A 305 10.04 6.67 -10.25
N GLU A 306 11.22 6.87 -9.66
CA GLU A 306 12.43 7.39 -10.30
C GLU A 306 13.54 6.32 -10.37
N PRO A 307 13.32 5.16 -11.01
CA PRO A 307 14.26 4.05 -11.00
C PRO A 307 15.56 4.34 -11.74
N ALA A 308 15.55 5.21 -12.76
CA ALA A 308 16.75 5.64 -13.47
C ALA A 308 17.69 6.45 -12.56
N LYS A 309 17.13 7.32 -11.72
CA LYS A 309 17.89 8.09 -10.71
C LYS A 309 18.43 7.15 -9.64
N ALA A 310 17.63 6.18 -9.20
CA ALA A 310 18.09 5.15 -8.27
C ALA A 310 19.24 4.32 -8.86
N GLU A 311 19.15 3.93 -10.13
CA GLU A 311 20.21 3.22 -10.86
C GLU A 311 21.51 4.01 -10.86
N GLN A 312 21.44 5.29 -11.25
CA GLN A 312 22.57 6.22 -11.25
C GLN A 312 23.21 6.29 -9.86
N LEU A 313 22.40 6.45 -8.80
CA LEU A 313 22.88 6.49 -7.43
C LEU A 313 23.66 5.22 -7.07
N TYR A 314 23.08 4.04 -7.29
CA TYR A 314 23.75 2.79 -6.91
C TYR A 314 25.01 2.53 -7.74
N GLN A 315 25.07 2.94 -9.02
CA GLN A 315 26.31 2.89 -9.80
C GLN A 315 27.42 3.73 -9.16
N ILE A 316 27.12 4.96 -8.76
CA ILE A 316 28.08 5.84 -8.06
C ILE A 316 28.51 5.21 -6.72
N LEU A 317 27.57 4.63 -5.97
CA LEU A 317 27.88 3.98 -4.68
C LEU A 317 28.74 2.73 -4.85
N ILE A 318 28.56 1.95 -5.91
CA ILE A 318 29.38 0.76 -6.22
C ILE A 318 30.85 1.16 -6.47
N GLU A 319 31.07 2.25 -7.22
CA GLU A 319 32.41 2.77 -7.49
C GLU A 319 33.09 3.29 -6.22
N LYS A 320 32.30 3.92 -5.33
CA LYS A 320 32.77 4.54 -4.09
C LYS A 320 32.71 3.62 -2.86
N ALA A 321 32.30 2.35 -3.02
CA ALA A 321 32.03 1.44 -1.91
C ALA A 321 33.28 1.21 -1.02
N PRO A 322 33.19 1.42 0.30
CA PRO A 322 34.34 1.33 1.21
C PRO A 322 34.75 -0.12 1.50
N SER A 323 33.84 -1.08 1.32
CA SER A 323 34.14 -2.51 1.43
C SER A 323 33.52 -3.32 0.28
N ASP A 324 34.03 -4.53 0.08
CA ASP A 324 33.46 -5.48 -0.88
C ASP A 324 32.05 -5.93 -0.47
N LYS A 325 31.72 -5.87 0.83
CA LYS A 325 30.37 -6.12 1.35
C LYS A 325 29.41 -5.02 0.90
N ASP A 326 29.76 -3.75 1.12
CA ASP A 326 28.92 -2.62 0.69
C ASP A 326 28.78 -2.61 -0.84
N ARG A 327 29.87 -2.95 -1.55
CA ARG A 327 29.84 -3.09 -3.00
C ARG A 327 28.87 -4.19 -3.44
N ALA A 328 28.85 -5.33 -2.75
CA ALA A 328 27.91 -6.41 -3.03
C ALA A 328 26.47 -5.98 -2.74
N ASP A 329 26.22 -5.29 -1.63
CA ASP A 329 24.91 -4.78 -1.24
C ASP A 329 24.39 -3.77 -2.28
N TYR A 330 25.21 -2.82 -2.75
CA TYR A 330 24.82 -1.87 -3.80
C TYR A 330 24.61 -2.54 -5.17
N ASN A 331 25.45 -3.50 -5.56
CA ASN A 331 25.24 -4.28 -6.79
C ASN A 331 23.94 -5.09 -6.72
N HIS A 332 23.57 -5.57 -5.54
CA HIS A 332 22.31 -6.25 -5.31
C HIS A 332 21.10 -5.32 -5.52
N GLN A 333 21.13 -4.13 -4.92
CA GLN A 333 20.05 -3.14 -5.11
C GLN A 333 19.94 -2.67 -6.57
N LEU A 334 21.07 -2.51 -7.25
CA LEU A 334 21.10 -2.22 -8.69
C LEU A 334 20.45 -3.34 -9.52
N GLY A 335 20.67 -4.60 -9.13
CA GLY A 335 20.03 -5.77 -9.73
C GLY A 335 18.50 -5.73 -9.61
N TRP A 336 18.00 -5.41 -8.41
CA TRP A 336 16.56 -5.26 -8.15
C TRP A 336 15.91 -4.17 -9.01
N ILE A 337 16.59 -3.04 -9.22
CA ILE A 337 16.12 -1.95 -10.10
C ILE A 337 15.98 -2.46 -11.54
N TYR A 338 16.98 -3.18 -12.05
CA TYR A 338 16.95 -3.69 -13.42
C TYR A 338 15.87 -4.74 -13.66
N ASP A 339 15.56 -5.58 -12.67
CA ASP A 339 14.47 -6.55 -12.75
C ASP A 339 13.09 -5.87 -12.87
N ASN A 340 12.93 -4.67 -12.30
CA ASN A 340 11.72 -3.86 -12.40
C ASN A 340 11.62 -3.02 -13.68
N MET A 341 12.74 -2.70 -14.36
CA MET A 341 12.77 -1.83 -15.56
C MET A 341 12.58 -2.56 -16.92
N GLY A 342 12.39 -3.88 -16.94
CA GLY A 342 12.03 -4.64 -18.14
C GLY A 342 13.20 -5.09 -19.05
N ASN A 343 12.89 -5.48 -20.29
CA ASN A 343 13.72 -6.39 -21.09
C ASN A 343 15.10 -5.85 -21.55
N ALA A 344 15.28 -4.55 -21.74
CA ALA A 344 16.56 -3.98 -22.19
C ALA A 344 17.66 -4.05 -21.11
N SER A 345 17.26 -3.98 -19.83
CA SER A 345 18.15 -3.96 -18.66
C SER A 345 18.70 -5.33 -18.27
N LYS A 346 18.12 -6.43 -18.80
CA LYS A 346 18.56 -7.82 -18.56
C LYS A 346 20.00 -8.10 -19.02
N ARG A 347 20.50 -7.41 -20.05
CA ARG A 347 21.89 -7.53 -20.56
C ARG A 347 22.94 -6.90 -19.62
N GLN A 348 22.58 -5.84 -18.89
CA GLN A 348 23.43 -5.26 -17.82
C GLN A 348 23.36 -6.11 -16.55
N TYR A 349 22.17 -6.58 -16.19
CA TYR A 349 21.90 -7.45 -15.04
C TYR A 349 22.75 -8.72 -15.04
N SER A 350 22.94 -9.38 -16.19
CA SER A 350 23.82 -10.55 -16.30
C SER A 350 25.30 -10.25 -16.02
N LYS A 351 25.78 -9.05 -16.33
CA LYS A 351 27.15 -8.61 -15.98
C LYS A 351 27.29 -8.36 -14.49
N VAL A 352 26.28 -7.78 -13.84
CA VAL A 352 26.24 -7.55 -12.39
C VAL A 352 26.24 -8.88 -11.63
N LEU A 353 25.36 -9.82 -11.99
CA LEU A 353 25.31 -11.18 -11.42
C LEU A 353 26.64 -11.93 -11.53
N SER A 354 27.35 -11.81 -12.66
CA SER A 354 28.65 -12.46 -12.84
C SER A 354 29.74 -11.91 -11.91
N ARG A 355 29.69 -10.61 -11.57
CA ARG A 355 30.60 -9.96 -10.62
C ARG A 355 30.22 -10.25 -9.17
N SER A 356 28.92 -10.30 -8.85
CA SER A 356 28.42 -10.63 -7.51
C SER A 356 28.72 -12.10 -7.15
N ALA A 357 28.57 -13.03 -8.11
CA ALA A 357 28.89 -14.45 -7.91
C ALA A 357 30.38 -14.70 -7.60
N PHE A 358 31.28 -13.91 -8.19
CA PHE A 358 32.73 -13.96 -7.91
C PHE A 358 33.06 -13.57 -6.45
N LEU A 359 32.41 -12.54 -5.91
CA LEU A 359 32.65 -12.02 -4.54
C LEU A 359 31.95 -12.86 -3.46
N ILE A 360 30.74 -13.37 -3.71
CA ILE A 360 30.03 -14.26 -2.79
C ILE A 360 30.78 -15.60 -2.60
N THR A 361 31.49 -16.06 -3.64
CA THR A 361 32.33 -17.26 -3.56
C THR A 361 33.53 -17.08 -2.60
N MET A 362 34.03 -15.85 -2.42
CA MET A 362 35.07 -15.52 -1.44
C MET A 362 34.51 -15.44 0.00
N ALA A 363 33.26 -14.95 0.16
CA ALA A 363 32.62 -14.82 1.47
C ALA A 363 32.15 -16.17 2.08
N LYS A 364 31.91 -17.19 1.25
CA LYS A 364 31.46 -18.54 1.65
C LYS A 364 32.50 -19.40 2.40
N ALA A 365 33.68 -18.87 2.74
CA ALA A 365 34.71 -19.60 3.48
C ALA A 365 34.50 -19.61 5.01
N ALA A 366 33.46 -18.97 5.56
CA ALA A 366 33.23 -18.92 7.00
C ALA A 366 31.75 -19.12 7.39
N LEU A 367 31.49 -20.30 7.96
CA LEU A 367 30.37 -20.70 8.82
C LEU A 367 29.08 -21.29 8.17
N PRO A 368 28.40 -22.21 8.91
CA PRO A 368 27.36 -23.10 8.37
C PRO A 368 25.94 -22.60 8.63
N VAL A 369 25.02 -23.15 7.82
CA VAL A 369 23.58 -22.90 7.76
C VAL A 369 22.85 -23.82 8.73
N ASP A 370 21.93 -23.27 9.54
CA ASP A 370 20.90 -24.03 10.25
C ASP A 370 19.50 -23.68 9.72
N ASP A 371 18.70 -24.73 9.57
CA ASP A 371 17.30 -24.74 9.14
C ASP A 371 16.38 -24.11 10.18
N PHE A 372 15.57 -23.14 9.76
CA PHE A 372 14.29 -22.84 10.41
C PHE A 372 13.28 -22.39 9.35
N TYR A 373 12.11 -23.03 9.30
CA TYR A 373 10.80 -22.38 9.17
C TYR A 373 9.69 -23.44 9.29
N THR A 374 8.92 -23.36 10.38
CA THR A 374 7.48 -23.66 10.37
C THR A 374 6.80 -22.60 11.21
N ASN A 375 5.87 -21.85 10.61
CA ASN A 375 4.67 -21.31 11.26
C ASN A 375 3.84 -20.57 10.20
N VAL A 376 2.78 -21.22 9.72
CA VAL A 376 1.65 -20.57 9.07
C VAL A 376 0.55 -20.57 10.11
N ASP A 377 0.46 -19.51 10.91
CA ASP A 377 -0.63 -19.30 11.85
C ASP A 377 -1.42 -18.07 11.40
N ASP A 378 -2.38 -18.28 10.50
CA ASP A 378 -3.42 -17.28 10.21
C ASP A 378 -4.69 -17.92 9.61
N GLN A 379 -5.17 -19.01 10.23
CA GLN A 379 -6.38 -19.73 9.81
C GLN A 379 -7.48 -19.59 10.87
N GLN A 380 -8.14 -18.43 10.95
CA GLN A 380 -9.38 -18.30 11.71
C GLN A 380 -10.54 -17.99 10.76
N LEU A 381 -11.47 -18.96 10.61
CA LEU A 381 -12.59 -18.89 9.66
C LEU A 381 -13.88 -18.32 10.29
N GLU A 382 -14.08 -18.48 11.60
CA GLU A 382 -15.31 -18.06 12.29
C GLU A 382 -15.08 -16.83 13.20
N ILE A 383 -15.83 -15.74 12.94
CA ILE A 383 -15.81 -14.49 13.72
C ILE A 383 -16.42 -14.68 15.11
N PHE A 384 -17.42 -15.55 15.22
CA PHE A 384 -18.13 -15.82 16.46
C PHE A 384 -17.45 -16.94 17.26
N CYS A 385 -17.39 -16.77 18.58
CA CYS A 385 -16.91 -17.79 19.50
C CYS A 385 -17.86 -17.89 20.68
N LEU A 386 -18.28 -19.12 20.99
CA LEU A 386 -19.07 -19.42 22.16
C LEU A 386 -18.16 -19.85 23.31
N ILE A 387 -18.26 -19.14 24.44
CA ILE A 387 -17.52 -19.42 25.67
C ILE A 387 -18.49 -20.01 26.67
N TRP A 388 -18.18 -21.17 27.25
CA TRP A 388 -18.95 -21.78 28.33
C TRP A 388 -18.09 -21.86 29.59
N LEU A 389 -18.40 -21.02 30.58
CA LEU A 389 -17.76 -21.01 31.90
C LEU A 389 -18.69 -21.61 32.95
N ASP A 390 -18.38 -22.83 33.39
CA ASP A 390 -19.19 -23.55 34.36
C ASP A 390 -18.27 -24.45 35.22
N ASP A 391 -18.61 -24.67 36.49
CA ASP A 391 -17.83 -25.57 37.34
C ASP A 391 -18.09 -27.05 36.99
N ASN A 392 -19.17 -27.35 36.26
CA ASN A 392 -19.58 -28.69 35.86
C ASN A 392 -19.66 -28.92 34.33
N VAL A 393 -18.85 -28.20 33.52
CA VAL A 393 -18.90 -28.29 32.03
C VAL A 393 -18.63 -29.69 31.43
N GLN A 394 -18.19 -30.66 32.24
CA GLN A 394 -17.83 -32.03 31.82
C GLN A 394 -18.94 -33.06 32.07
N ALA A 395 -20.07 -32.68 32.66
CA ALA A 395 -21.20 -33.59 32.91
C ALA A 395 -21.68 -34.26 31.62
N LYS A 396 -22.02 -35.56 31.68
CA LYS A 396 -22.48 -36.33 30.51
C LYS A 396 -23.72 -35.72 29.85
N ASP A 397 -24.62 -35.15 30.66
CA ASP A 397 -25.88 -34.54 30.23
C ASP A 397 -25.67 -33.27 29.38
N ASN A 398 -24.49 -32.65 29.44
CA ASN A 398 -24.16 -31.45 28.65
C ASN A 398 -23.68 -31.76 27.22
N ARG A 399 -23.44 -33.03 26.86
CA ARG A 399 -22.89 -33.40 25.54
C ARG A 399 -23.87 -33.12 24.40
N ASP A 400 -25.15 -33.42 24.59
CA ASP A 400 -26.17 -33.21 23.56
C ASP A 400 -26.41 -31.72 23.33
N THR A 401 -26.43 -30.93 24.40
CA THR A 401 -26.48 -29.46 24.31
C THR A 401 -25.24 -28.90 23.65
N GLU A 402 -24.04 -29.42 23.96
CA GLU A 402 -22.81 -29.02 23.27
C GLU A 402 -22.92 -29.25 21.75
N GLN A 403 -23.46 -30.39 21.31
CA GLN A 403 -23.69 -30.65 19.88
C GLN A 403 -24.71 -29.68 19.27
N LYS A 404 -25.81 -29.40 19.97
CA LYS A 404 -26.81 -28.42 19.53
C LYS A 404 -26.21 -27.01 19.41
N LEU A 405 -25.37 -26.59 20.34
CA LEU A 405 -24.67 -25.30 20.29
C LEU A 405 -23.64 -25.26 19.16
N ARG A 406 -22.84 -26.32 18.98
CA ARG A 406 -21.86 -26.44 17.88
C ARG A 406 -22.50 -26.40 16.50
N SER A 407 -23.72 -26.90 16.34
CA SER A 407 -24.47 -26.76 15.07
C SER A 407 -24.76 -25.30 14.70
N THR A 408 -24.79 -24.40 15.69
CA THR A 408 -25.05 -22.97 15.52
C THR A 408 -23.76 -22.17 15.40
N ILE A 409 -22.84 -22.37 16.35
CA ILE A 409 -21.54 -21.70 16.43
C ILE A 409 -20.51 -22.79 16.60
N ASN A 410 -19.69 -23.04 15.58
CA ASN A 410 -18.80 -24.19 15.57
C ASN A 410 -17.73 -24.08 16.67
N ARG A 411 -17.20 -22.87 16.85
CA ARG A 411 -16.18 -22.55 17.85
C ARG A 411 -16.78 -22.43 19.26
N LEU A 412 -16.73 -23.54 20.00
CA LEU A 412 -17.10 -23.59 21.42
C LEU A 412 -15.87 -23.89 22.30
N LYS A 413 -15.59 -22.99 23.25
CA LYS A 413 -14.52 -23.11 24.26
C LYS A 413 -15.10 -23.22 25.66
N LYS A 414 -14.57 -24.16 26.45
CA LYS A 414 -15.05 -24.47 27.80
C LYS A 414 -13.99 -24.08 28.84
N PHE A 415 -14.44 -23.47 29.92
CA PHE A 415 -13.59 -23.08 31.05
C PHE A 415 -14.25 -23.49 32.36
N GLN A 416 -13.44 -23.88 33.33
CA GLN A 416 -13.87 -24.14 34.72
C GLN A 416 -13.34 -23.07 35.69
N ASP A 417 -12.47 -22.19 35.20
CA ASP A 417 -11.73 -21.22 35.99
C ASP A 417 -11.90 -19.82 35.39
N ILE A 418 -12.13 -18.84 36.28
CA ILE A 418 -12.40 -17.45 35.92
C ILE A 418 -11.15 -16.81 35.31
N GLU A 419 -9.97 -17.02 35.89
CA GLU A 419 -8.75 -16.36 35.45
C GLU A 419 -8.36 -16.79 34.04
N ARG A 420 -8.42 -18.10 33.76
CA ARG A 420 -8.17 -18.64 32.42
C ARG A 420 -9.18 -18.14 31.40
N CYS A 421 -10.46 -18.06 31.77
CA CYS A 421 -11.52 -17.55 30.90
C CYS A 421 -11.30 -16.07 30.58
N GLN A 422 -11.02 -15.25 31.59
CA GLN A 422 -10.80 -13.81 31.43
C GLN A 422 -9.55 -13.54 30.57
N LYS A 423 -8.43 -14.22 30.86
CA LYS A 423 -7.20 -14.12 30.05
C LYS A 423 -7.44 -14.51 28.59
N TYR A 424 -8.25 -15.54 28.35
CA TYR A 424 -8.60 -15.94 26.99
C TYR A 424 -9.35 -14.83 26.25
N ILE A 425 -10.32 -14.18 26.91
CA ILE A 425 -11.11 -13.06 26.36
C ILE A 425 -10.21 -11.86 26.07
N GLU A 426 -9.34 -11.47 27.00
CA GLU A 426 -8.45 -10.31 26.87
C GLU A 426 -7.41 -10.45 25.74
N GLN A 427 -7.02 -11.69 25.43
CA GLN A 427 -6.07 -12.00 24.35
C GLN A 427 -6.71 -12.11 22.96
N ARG A 428 -8.04 -11.97 22.83
CA ARG A 428 -8.74 -12.06 21.53
C ARG A 428 -8.63 -10.77 20.74
N SER A 429 -8.70 -10.91 19.42
CA SER A 429 -8.72 -9.77 18.49
C SER A 429 -9.94 -8.89 18.75
N GLN A 430 -9.83 -7.59 18.53
CA GLN A 430 -10.98 -6.66 18.57
C GLN A 430 -12.05 -6.99 17.52
N LYS A 431 -11.71 -7.81 16.52
CA LYS A 431 -12.63 -8.30 15.49
C LYS A 431 -13.45 -9.52 15.94
N ASP A 432 -13.03 -10.22 16.99
CA ASP A 432 -13.75 -11.40 17.49
C ASP A 432 -15.06 -10.99 18.16
N ARG A 433 -16.08 -11.85 18.04
CA ARG A 433 -17.39 -11.66 18.67
C ARG A 433 -17.71 -12.84 19.57
N LEU A 434 -17.77 -12.56 20.88
CA LEU A 434 -17.83 -13.56 21.94
C LEU A 434 -19.24 -13.60 22.54
N ILE A 435 -19.84 -14.78 22.49
CA ILE A 435 -21.07 -15.09 23.22
C ILE A 435 -20.68 -15.94 24.43
N MET A 436 -21.16 -15.58 25.61
CA MET A 436 -20.77 -16.27 26.85
C MET A 436 -21.96 -16.93 27.52
N ILE A 437 -21.81 -18.19 27.87
CA ILE A 437 -22.66 -18.95 28.79
C ILE A 437 -21.90 -19.05 30.11
N VAL A 438 -22.53 -18.67 31.22
CA VAL A 438 -21.90 -18.69 32.54
C VAL A 438 -22.82 -19.24 33.62
N SER A 439 -22.29 -20.00 34.57
CA SER A 439 -23.06 -20.42 35.74
C SER A 439 -23.38 -19.23 36.65
N GLY A 440 -24.49 -19.28 37.41
CA GLY A 440 -24.90 -18.15 38.26
C GLY A 440 -23.80 -17.66 39.22
N ARG A 441 -23.13 -18.59 39.91
CA ARG A 441 -22.06 -18.28 40.89
C ARG A 441 -20.81 -17.69 40.23
N LEU A 442 -20.39 -18.23 39.07
CA LEU A 442 -19.20 -17.73 38.37
C LEU A 442 -19.51 -16.41 37.65
N GLY A 443 -20.73 -16.27 37.14
CA GLY A 443 -21.24 -15.08 36.46
C GLY A 443 -21.24 -13.85 37.35
N GLU A 444 -21.73 -13.99 38.58
CA GLU A 444 -21.76 -12.89 39.57
C GLU A 444 -20.34 -12.33 39.83
N LYS A 445 -19.30 -13.14 39.67
CA LYS A 445 -17.90 -12.74 39.86
C LYS A 445 -17.24 -12.16 38.62
N ILE A 446 -17.43 -12.78 37.45
CA ILE A 446 -16.69 -12.41 36.22
C ILE A 446 -17.39 -11.33 35.40
N VAL A 447 -18.73 -11.28 35.38
CA VAL A 447 -19.47 -10.31 34.57
C VAL A 447 -19.08 -8.85 34.91
N PRO A 448 -18.89 -8.46 36.18
CA PRO A 448 -18.43 -7.11 36.52
C PRO A 448 -17.04 -6.73 35.94
N SER A 449 -16.13 -7.69 35.71
CA SER A 449 -14.82 -7.38 35.12
C SER A 449 -14.85 -7.31 33.59
N ILE A 450 -15.74 -8.08 32.95
CA ILE A 450 -15.76 -8.22 31.49
C ILE A 450 -16.89 -7.47 30.78
N HIS A 451 -17.90 -6.94 31.49
CA HIS A 451 -19.09 -6.36 30.83
C HIS A 451 -18.79 -5.17 29.91
N ARG A 452 -17.64 -4.49 30.10
CA ARG A 452 -17.19 -3.38 29.26
C ARG A 452 -16.36 -3.81 28.05
N VAL A 453 -15.93 -5.08 28.00
CA VAL A 453 -15.13 -5.63 26.90
C VAL A 453 -15.97 -5.64 25.64
N ARG A 454 -15.52 -4.94 24.59
CA ARG A 454 -16.27 -4.76 23.33
C ARG A 454 -16.57 -6.09 22.64
N GLN A 455 -15.61 -7.02 22.66
CA GLN A 455 -15.71 -8.32 22.00
C GLN A 455 -16.87 -9.17 22.52
N ILE A 456 -17.30 -8.98 23.78
CA ILE A 456 -18.45 -9.69 24.34
C ILE A 456 -19.73 -9.02 23.84
N ILE A 457 -20.51 -9.76 23.07
CA ILE A 457 -21.79 -9.27 22.52
C ILE A 457 -22.99 -9.66 23.39
N SER A 458 -22.94 -10.83 24.02
CA SER A 458 -24.08 -11.36 24.80
C SER A 458 -23.61 -12.34 25.85
N ILE A 459 -24.25 -12.28 27.02
CA ILE A 459 -24.00 -13.15 28.17
C ILE A 459 -25.32 -13.81 28.57
N TYR A 460 -25.31 -15.11 28.72
CA TYR A 460 -26.43 -15.92 29.23
C TYR A 460 -26.02 -16.58 30.53
N VAL A 461 -26.83 -16.41 31.56
CA VAL A 461 -26.60 -17.03 32.86
C VAL A 461 -27.40 -18.32 32.93
N TYR A 462 -26.73 -19.47 32.92
CA TYR A 462 -27.36 -20.77 33.08
C TYR A 462 -27.32 -21.19 34.56
N CYS A 463 -28.47 -21.30 35.21
CA CYS A 463 -28.53 -21.63 36.64
C CYS A 463 -29.88 -22.19 37.08
N MET A 464 -29.89 -22.97 38.16
CA MET A 464 -31.12 -23.51 38.76
C MET A 464 -31.91 -22.45 39.56
N ASP A 465 -31.21 -21.48 40.15
CA ASP A 465 -31.81 -20.42 40.98
C ASP A 465 -31.97 -19.11 40.17
N LYS A 466 -33.04 -19.06 39.38
CA LYS A 466 -33.32 -17.97 38.43
C LYS A 466 -33.52 -16.62 39.14
N GLU A 467 -34.28 -16.59 40.22
CA GLU A 467 -34.68 -15.34 40.88
C GLU A 467 -33.51 -14.66 41.59
N ARG A 468 -32.64 -15.44 42.26
CA ARG A 468 -31.42 -14.89 42.86
C ARG A 468 -30.52 -14.25 41.79
N ASN A 469 -30.29 -14.95 40.68
CA ASN A 469 -29.33 -14.48 39.68
C ASN A 469 -29.86 -13.33 38.81
N LYS A 470 -31.18 -13.20 38.66
CA LYS A 470 -31.81 -12.02 38.01
C LYS A 470 -31.48 -10.70 38.71
N GLN A 471 -31.34 -10.70 40.03
CA GLN A 471 -31.10 -9.48 40.82
C GLN A 471 -29.78 -8.79 40.47
N TRP A 472 -28.72 -9.56 40.21
CA TRP A 472 -27.44 -8.99 39.78
C TRP A 472 -27.34 -8.89 38.25
N ALA A 473 -27.89 -9.87 37.52
CA ALA A 473 -27.83 -9.91 36.05
C ALA A 473 -28.48 -8.69 35.39
N SER A 474 -29.63 -8.23 35.92
CA SER A 474 -30.37 -7.06 35.40
C SER A 474 -29.58 -5.74 35.44
N LYS A 475 -28.48 -5.68 36.19
CA LYS A 475 -27.60 -4.50 36.26
C LYS A 475 -26.68 -4.35 35.04
N PHE A 476 -26.58 -5.38 34.19
CA PHE A 476 -25.63 -5.42 33.08
C PHE A 476 -26.35 -5.61 31.74
N ALA A 477 -26.31 -4.60 30.88
CA ALA A 477 -27.02 -4.60 29.59
C ALA A 477 -26.63 -5.76 28.64
N LYS A 478 -25.41 -6.28 28.76
CA LYS A 478 -24.93 -7.43 27.96
C LYS A 478 -25.45 -8.78 28.45
N VAL A 479 -26.05 -8.84 29.64
CA VAL A 479 -26.69 -10.07 30.14
C VAL A 479 -28.09 -10.16 29.58
N LYS A 480 -28.27 -11.00 28.55
CA LYS A 480 -29.51 -11.09 27.77
C LYS A 480 -30.57 -11.94 28.46
N ALA A 481 -30.18 -12.99 29.18
CA ALA A 481 -31.12 -13.82 29.93
C ALA A 481 -30.49 -14.60 31.08
N VAL A 482 -31.32 -14.90 32.09
CA VAL A 482 -31.07 -15.93 33.11
C VAL A 482 -31.99 -17.12 32.79
N VAL A 483 -31.38 -18.26 32.49
CA VAL A 483 -32.05 -19.44 31.90
C VAL A 483 -31.84 -20.66 32.79
N VAL A 484 -32.88 -21.48 32.92
CA VAL A 484 -32.88 -22.73 33.70
C VAL A 484 -32.83 -23.95 32.78
N GLU A 485 -33.48 -23.88 31.63
CA GLU A 485 -33.60 -24.99 30.68
C GLU A 485 -32.59 -24.88 29.52
N LEU A 486 -31.90 -25.98 29.20
CA LEU A 486 -30.88 -26.00 28.15
C LEU A 486 -31.47 -25.75 26.75
N ASP A 487 -32.67 -26.24 26.46
CA ASP A 487 -33.33 -26.01 25.16
C ASP A 487 -33.75 -24.54 24.97
N GLU A 488 -34.19 -23.87 26.04
CA GLU A 488 -34.46 -22.43 26.02
C GLU A 488 -33.16 -21.65 25.75
N LEU A 489 -32.05 -22.03 26.39
CA LEU A 489 -30.74 -21.41 26.20
C LEU A 489 -30.27 -21.52 24.74
N VAL A 490 -30.34 -22.72 24.18
CA VAL A 490 -29.96 -22.98 22.77
C VAL A 490 -30.84 -22.16 21.82
N SER A 491 -32.16 -22.11 22.06
CA SER A 491 -33.08 -21.35 21.20
C SER A 491 -32.79 -19.86 21.22
N ARG A 492 -32.50 -19.28 22.40
CA ARG A 492 -32.14 -17.86 22.55
C ARG A 492 -30.82 -17.53 21.86
N ILE A 493 -29.79 -18.35 22.08
CA ILE A 493 -28.48 -18.19 21.42
C ILE A 493 -28.63 -18.28 19.90
N LYS A 494 -29.45 -19.21 19.38
CA LYS A 494 -29.72 -19.32 17.95
C LYS A 494 -30.38 -18.08 17.38
N ALA A 495 -31.38 -17.52 18.06
CA ALA A 495 -32.06 -16.31 17.63
C ALA A 495 -31.11 -15.10 17.64
N ASP A 496 -30.39 -14.90 18.74
CA ASP A 496 -29.47 -13.78 18.88
C ASP A 496 -28.28 -13.92 17.91
N TYR A 497 -27.76 -15.13 17.68
CA TYR A 497 -26.73 -15.39 16.68
C TYR A 497 -27.18 -14.99 15.27
N LYS A 498 -28.42 -15.30 14.87
CA LYS A 498 -28.94 -14.90 13.55
C LYS A 498 -28.97 -13.38 13.40
N ILE A 499 -29.41 -12.66 14.44
CA ILE A 499 -29.45 -11.20 14.45
C ILE A 499 -28.03 -10.63 14.40
N GLN A 500 -27.14 -11.12 15.26
CA GLN A 500 -25.76 -10.66 15.34
C GLN A 500 -24.99 -10.97 14.06
N LYS A 501 -25.29 -12.07 13.36
CA LYS A 501 -24.74 -12.38 12.06
C LYS A 501 -25.11 -11.34 11.01
N ILE A 502 -26.36 -10.84 11.01
CA ILE A 502 -26.80 -9.77 10.10
C ILE A 502 -26.09 -8.45 10.41
N ILE A 503 -25.90 -8.13 11.70
CA ILE A 503 -25.25 -6.89 12.15
C ILE A 503 -23.74 -6.90 11.87
N GLU A 504 -23.08 -8.02 12.14
CA GLU A 504 -21.61 -8.15 12.10
C GLU A 504 -21.11 -8.74 10.77
N GLU A 505 -21.96 -8.89 9.76
CA GLU A 505 -21.56 -9.23 8.40
C GLU A 505 -21.26 -7.95 7.60
N PRO A 506 -19.98 -7.51 7.51
CA PRO A 506 -19.62 -6.41 6.62
C PRO A 506 -19.85 -6.82 5.16
N LEU A 507 -20.36 -5.89 4.34
CA LEU A 507 -20.37 -6.09 2.89
C LEU A 507 -18.93 -6.09 2.37
N ALA A 508 -18.50 -7.16 1.72
CA ALA A 508 -17.20 -7.22 1.06
C ALA A 508 -17.21 -6.37 -0.22
N ILE A 509 -17.17 -5.04 -0.07
CA ILE A 509 -17.16 -4.06 -1.16
C ILE A 509 -15.75 -3.53 -1.41
N ASN A 510 -15.36 -3.49 -2.68
CA ASN A 510 -14.26 -2.64 -3.16
C ASN A 510 -14.82 -1.51 -4.04
N ILE A 511 -14.22 -0.33 -3.95
CA ILE A 511 -14.66 0.87 -4.69
C ILE A 511 -13.62 1.24 -5.74
N PHE A 512 -14.05 1.66 -6.92
CA PHE A 512 -13.20 2.19 -7.98
C PHE A 512 -13.60 3.63 -8.30
N THR A 513 -12.66 4.54 -8.11
CA THR A 513 -12.85 5.99 -8.28
C THR A 513 -12.36 6.45 -9.64
N THR A 514 -13.27 6.98 -10.47
CA THR A 514 -13.05 7.60 -11.77
C THR A 514 -12.66 9.08 -11.61
N GLY A 515 -11.61 9.52 -12.31
CA GLY A 515 -11.21 10.95 -12.37
C GLY A 515 -10.02 11.36 -11.49
N SER A 516 -9.48 10.47 -10.65
CA SER A 516 -8.20 10.68 -10.00
C SER A 516 -7.09 10.02 -10.81
N SER A 517 -5.99 10.73 -11.06
CA SER A 517 -4.71 10.14 -11.47
C SER A 517 -4.08 9.29 -10.34
N ALA A 518 -4.92 8.71 -9.48
CA ALA A 518 -4.54 7.89 -8.34
C ALA A 518 -4.11 6.51 -8.86
N GLY A 519 -2.84 6.48 -9.27
CA GLY A 519 -1.88 5.45 -8.93
C GLY A 519 -2.21 4.02 -9.33
N LYS A 520 -1.37 3.47 -10.21
CA LYS A 520 -1.09 2.03 -10.34
C LYS A 520 -0.47 1.43 -9.07
N SER A 521 -0.84 1.92 -7.87
CA SER A 521 -0.35 1.42 -6.59
C SER A 521 -1.17 0.21 -6.17
N THR A 522 -0.48 -0.87 -5.77
CA THR A 522 -1.06 -2.14 -5.32
C THR A 522 -1.83 -2.01 -4.01
N SER A 523 -1.57 -0.96 -3.22
CA SER A 523 -2.20 -0.70 -1.92
C SER A 523 -3.35 0.32 -1.95
N GLY A 524 -3.54 1.04 -3.06
CA GLY A 524 -4.59 2.06 -3.21
C GLY A 524 -5.99 1.47 -3.39
N VAL A 525 -7.03 2.28 -3.18
CA VAL A 525 -8.45 1.88 -3.31
C VAL A 525 -8.77 1.29 -4.69
N ASN A 526 -8.27 1.92 -5.75
CA ASN A 526 -8.37 1.40 -7.12
C ASN A 526 -7.55 0.12 -7.32
N GLY A 527 -6.36 -0.01 -6.70
CA GLY A 527 -5.54 -1.22 -6.76
C GLY A 527 -6.27 -2.44 -6.19
N LYS A 528 -6.84 -2.33 -4.98
CA LYS A 528 -7.63 -3.40 -4.36
C LYS A 528 -8.79 -3.84 -5.23
N PHE A 529 -9.53 -2.89 -5.80
CA PHE A 529 -10.62 -3.20 -6.73
C PHE A 529 -10.14 -4.04 -7.91
N VAL A 530 -9.12 -3.57 -8.64
CA VAL A 530 -8.68 -4.22 -9.88
C VAL A 530 -8.02 -5.57 -9.59
N PHE A 531 -7.20 -5.68 -8.53
CA PHE A 531 -6.56 -6.94 -8.16
C PHE A 531 -7.56 -8.00 -7.69
N SER A 532 -8.60 -7.65 -6.93
CA SER A 532 -9.67 -8.60 -6.59
C SER A 532 -10.38 -9.11 -7.84
N GLN A 533 -10.67 -8.23 -8.81
CA GLN A 533 -11.28 -8.61 -10.08
C GLN A 533 -10.41 -9.59 -10.88
N VAL A 534 -9.10 -9.31 -10.96
CA VAL A 534 -8.13 -10.19 -11.64
C VAL A 534 -7.95 -11.52 -10.90
N LEU A 535 -7.90 -11.51 -9.57
CA LEU A 535 -7.78 -12.72 -8.76
C LEU A 535 -8.99 -13.64 -8.98
N ILE A 536 -10.21 -13.10 -8.91
CA ILE A 536 -11.45 -13.87 -9.14
C ILE A 536 -11.44 -14.49 -10.55
N ASP A 537 -11.12 -13.70 -11.57
CA ASP A 537 -11.03 -14.16 -12.96
C ASP A 537 -9.94 -15.23 -13.15
N CYS A 538 -8.80 -15.10 -12.47
CA CYS A 538 -7.73 -16.10 -12.46
C CYS A 538 -8.20 -17.40 -11.79
N LEU A 539 -8.85 -17.33 -10.62
CA LEU A 539 -9.33 -18.49 -9.88
C LEU A 539 -10.39 -19.29 -10.63
N LEU A 540 -11.30 -18.61 -11.33
CA LEU A 540 -12.35 -19.24 -12.14
C LEU A 540 -11.82 -19.94 -13.40
N ARG A 541 -10.68 -19.50 -13.93
CA ARG A 541 -10.02 -20.13 -15.10
C ARG A 541 -9.06 -21.26 -14.71
N LEU A 542 -8.66 -21.35 -13.44
CA LEU A 542 -7.77 -22.40 -12.95
C LEU A 542 -8.48 -23.74 -12.83
N LYS A 543 -7.94 -24.75 -13.51
CA LYS A 543 -8.40 -26.14 -13.34
C LYS A 543 -8.18 -26.62 -11.90
N SER A 544 -9.17 -27.34 -11.37
CA SER A 544 -9.11 -27.98 -10.07
C SER A 544 -8.67 -29.44 -10.19
N THR A 545 -7.92 -29.93 -9.21
CA THR A 545 -7.43 -31.31 -9.15
C THR A 545 -8.06 -32.06 -7.99
N GLN A 546 -8.11 -33.41 -8.05
CA GLN A 546 -8.58 -34.22 -6.92
C GLN A 546 -7.77 -33.97 -5.63
N THR A 547 -6.49 -33.60 -5.76
CA THR A 547 -5.64 -33.23 -4.63
C THR A 547 -6.17 -31.99 -3.92
N ASP A 548 -6.65 -30.99 -4.66
CA ASP A 548 -7.24 -29.78 -4.08
C ASP A 548 -8.53 -30.11 -3.31
N THR A 549 -9.39 -30.97 -3.87
CA THR A 549 -10.61 -31.41 -3.16
C THR A 549 -10.28 -32.17 -1.88
N LYS A 550 -9.29 -33.07 -1.90
CA LYS A 550 -8.86 -33.80 -0.69
C LYS A 550 -8.33 -32.85 0.38
N GLU A 551 -7.51 -31.88 0.00
CA GLU A 551 -7.00 -30.86 0.89
C GLU A 551 -8.13 -30.03 1.53
N LEU A 552 -9.11 -29.60 0.72
CA LEU A 552 -10.29 -28.91 1.23
C LEU A 552 -11.03 -29.73 2.29
N ILE A 553 -11.29 -31.00 1.98
CA ILE A 553 -12.02 -31.89 2.88
C ILE A 553 -11.29 -32.09 4.20
N GLU A 554 -9.97 -32.27 4.18
CA GLU A 554 -9.18 -32.43 5.40
C GLU A 554 -9.18 -31.14 6.25
N LEU A 555 -9.05 -29.97 5.62
CA LEU A 555 -9.17 -28.69 6.33
C LEU A 555 -10.56 -28.50 6.94
N CYS A 556 -11.63 -28.85 6.22
CA CYS A 556 -12.98 -28.82 6.79
C CYS A 556 -13.16 -29.83 7.94
N LYS A 557 -12.57 -31.02 7.88
CA LYS A 557 -12.64 -31.99 9.00
C LYS A 557 -11.97 -31.44 10.26
N ASP A 558 -10.85 -30.74 10.11
CA ASP A 558 -10.15 -30.13 11.24
C ASP A 558 -10.93 -28.93 11.80
N GLU A 559 -11.45 -28.06 10.93
CA GLU A 559 -12.27 -26.91 11.33
C GLU A 559 -13.52 -27.34 12.11
N TYR A 560 -14.26 -28.34 11.61
CA TYR A 560 -15.49 -28.84 12.24
C TYR A 560 -15.25 -29.98 13.24
N LYS A 561 -14.04 -30.11 13.76
CA LYS A 561 -13.68 -31.16 14.71
C LYS A 561 -14.54 -31.08 15.98
N GLY A 562 -15.25 -32.17 16.27
CA GLY A 562 -16.17 -32.28 17.41
C GLY A 562 -17.59 -31.77 17.13
N ASN A 563 -17.87 -31.29 15.91
CA ASN A 563 -19.21 -30.95 15.45
C ASN A 563 -19.77 -32.10 14.59
N ASN A 564 -20.48 -33.03 15.23
CA ASN A 564 -20.94 -34.25 14.54
C ASN A 564 -21.96 -33.96 13.45
N PHE A 565 -22.73 -32.87 13.60
CA PHE A 565 -23.70 -32.43 12.60
C PHE A 565 -23.00 -32.04 11.30
N GLU A 566 -22.03 -31.14 11.37
CA GLU A 566 -21.31 -30.68 10.17
C GLU A 566 -20.39 -31.75 9.59
N LEU A 567 -19.80 -32.61 10.42
CA LEU A 567 -19.05 -33.78 9.94
C LEU A 567 -19.95 -34.82 9.26
N SER A 568 -21.25 -34.86 9.57
CA SER A 568 -22.22 -35.67 8.82
C SER A 568 -22.53 -35.03 7.47
N ASN A 569 -22.82 -33.74 7.43
CA ASN A 569 -23.04 -32.99 6.19
C ASN A 569 -21.82 -33.09 5.25
N LEU A 570 -20.61 -33.04 5.79
CA LEU A 570 -19.36 -33.19 5.04
C LEU A 570 -19.19 -34.59 4.42
N ARG A 571 -19.64 -35.64 5.13
CA ARG A 571 -19.63 -37.02 4.61
C ARG A 571 -20.69 -37.21 3.52
N GLU A 572 -21.87 -36.65 3.71
CA GLU A 572 -22.93 -36.61 2.69
C GLU A 572 -22.45 -35.90 1.43
N PHE A 573 -21.86 -34.70 1.58
CA PHE A 573 -21.29 -33.94 0.47
C PHE A 573 -20.26 -34.74 -0.33
N GLN A 574 -19.32 -35.44 0.33
CA GLN A 574 -18.33 -36.26 -0.36
C GLN A 574 -18.94 -37.40 -1.19
N LYS A 575 -20.10 -37.90 -0.79
CA LYS A 575 -20.78 -39.03 -1.45
C LYS A 575 -21.75 -38.57 -2.54
N GLU A 576 -22.43 -37.45 -2.31
CA GLU A 576 -23.62 -37.06 -3.10
C GLU A 576 -23.44 -35.76 -3.89
N TYR A 577 -22.33 -35.03 -3.71
CA TYR A 577 -22.07 -33.80 -4.46
C TYR A 577 -22.02 -34.06 -5.97
N THR A 578 -22.75 -33.22 -6.69
CA THR A 578 -22.75 -33.16 -8.15
C THR A 578 -22.82 -31.69 -8.58
N PRO A 579 -22.17 -31.28 -9.69
CA PRO A 579 -22.16 -29.89 -10.14
C PRO A 579 -23.55 -29.28 -10.35
N ASP A 580 -24.57 -30.09 -10.67
CA ASP A 580 -25.98 -29.67 -10.82
C ASP A 580 -26.73 -29.46 -9.50
N LYS A 581 -26.16 -29.89 -8.36
CA LYS A 581 -26.70 -29.63 -7.01
C LYS A 581 -25.96 -28.53 -6.23
N VAL A 582 -25.02 -27.81 -6.86
CA VAL A 582 -24.19 -26.85 -6.11
C VAL A 582 -24.99 -25.68 -5.52
N LEU A 583 -26.04 -25.19 -6.21
CA LEU A 583 -26.91 -24.14 -5.65
C LEU A 583 -27.65 -24.63 -4.40
N TRP A 584 -28.15 -25.86 -4.42
CA TRP A 584 -28.79 -26.46 -3.24
C TRP A 584 -27.82 -26.55 -2.05
N TRP A 585 -26.59 -27.01 -2.29
CA TRP A 585 -25.53 -27.03 -1.26
C TRP A 585 -25.14 -25.63 -0.77
N TYR A 586 -25.17 -24.64 -1.66
CA TYR A 586 -24.92 -23.24 -1.32
C TYR A 586 -26.03 -22.66 -0.45
N THR A 587 -27.29 -22.99 -0.68
CA THR A 587 -28.41 -22.48 0.13
C THR A 587 -28.64 -23.27 1.41
N ARG A 588 -28.13 -24.51 1.49
CA ARG A 588 -28.37 -25.41 2.61
C ARG A 588 -27.59 -24.99 3.86
N ASP A 589 -28.26 -25.04 5.03
CA ASP A 589 -27.60 -24.78 6.32
C ASP A 589 -26.59 -25.89 6.67
N SER A 590 -25.40 -25.77 6.12
CA SER A 590 -24.31 -26.75 6.20
C SER A 590 -22.94 -26.09 6.16
N PHE A 591 -21.91 -26.88 6.41
CA PHE A 591 -20.51 -26.48 6.31
C PHE A 591 -20.21 -25.79 4.97
N PHE A 592 -20.86 -26.17 3.87
CA PHE A 592 -20.57 -25.64 2.54
C PHE A 592 -20.90 -24.14 2.47
N TYR A 593 -22.15 -23.77 2.76
CA TYR A 593 -22.59 -22.38 2.85
C TYR A 593 -21.79 -21.57 3.89
N LYS A 594 -21.64 -22.14 5.09
CA LYS A 594 -20.95 -21.49 6.22
C LYS A 594 -19.50 -21.18 5.89
N THR A 595 -18.77 -22.17 5.38
CA THR A 595 -17.34 -22.03 5.05
C THR A 595 -17.14 -21.12 3.86
N LEU A 596 -17.93 -21.28 2.78
CA LEU A 596 -17.75 -20.50 1.55
C LEU A 596 -17.99 -19.00 1.78
N ASN A 597 -19.06 -18.62 2.49
CA ASN A 597 -19.28 -17.20 2.78
C ASN A 597 -18.28 -16.66 3.80
N ALA A 598 -17.84 -17.48 4.77
CA ALA A 598 -16.81 -17.08 5.72
C ALA A 598 -15.47 -16.77 5.04
N ILE A 599 -15.00 -17.61 4.10
CA ILE A 599 -13.70 -17.43 3.42
C ILE A 599 -13.71 -16.25 2.44
N LEU A 600 -14.86 -15.97 1.82
CA LEU A 600 -15.02 -14.80 0.94
C LEU A 600 -14.99 -13.51 1.76
N ARG A 601 -15.62 -13.50 2.94
CA ARG A 601 -15.61 -12.37 3.87
C ARG A 601 -14.24 -12.11 4.48
N THR A 602 -13.50 -13.15 4.86
CA THR A 602 -12.15 -13.01 5.42
C THR A 602 -11.06 -12.89 4.35
N GLU A 603 -11.43 -12.91 3.08
CA GLU A 603 -10.50 -12.95 1.93
C GLU A 603 -9.42 -14.02 2.07
N ASN A 604 -9.79 -15.20 2.61
CA ASN A 604 -8.88 -16.34 2.73
C ASN A 604 -8.62 -16.95 1.36
N ILE A 605 -7.65 -16.37 0.63
CA ILE A 605 -7.35 -16.72 -0.76
C ILE A 605 -7.05 -18.21 -0.91
N HIS A 606 -6.36 -18.82 0.05
CA HIS A 606 -6.02 -20.23 -0.07
C HIS A 606 -7.26 -21.13 -0.01
N MET A 607 -8.19 -20.86 0.89
CA MET A 607 -9.47 -21.57 0.93
C MET A 607 -10.32 -21.26 -0.30
N ILE A 608 -10.35 -20.01 -0.79
CA ILE A 608 -11.09 -19.65 -2.02
C ILE A 608 -10.51 -20.43 -3.22
N PHE A 609 -9.18 -20.56 -3.30
CA PHE A 609 -8.52 -21.42 -4.27
C PHE A 609 -9.01 -22.87 -4.16
N LEU A 610 -9.10 -23.45 -2.97
CA LEU A 610 -9.60 -24.81 -2.79
C LEU A 610 -11.10 -24.95 -3.16
N PHE A 611 -11.89 -23.90 -2.94
CA PHE A 611 -13.30 -23.84 -3.32
C PHE A 611 -13.54 -23.52 -4.80
N ARG A 612 -12.52 -23.14 -5.57
CA ARG A 612 -12.67 -22.54 -6.92
C ARG A 612 -13.48 -23.37 -7.90
N SER A 613 -13.41 -24.70 -7.86
CA SER A 613 -14.22 -25.56 -8.73
C SER A 613 -15.71 -25.49 -8.40
N PHE A 614 -16.06 -25.40 -7.11
CA PHE A 614 -17.44 -25.29 -6.68
C PHE A 614 -18.00 -23.89 -6.98
N ILE A 615 -17.18 -22.85 -6.81
CA ILE A 615 -17.51 -21.49 -7.25
C ILE A 615 -17.75 -21.46 -8.77
N PHE A 616 -16.92 -22.16 -9.55
CA PHE A 616 -17.11 -22.30 -10.99
C PHE A 616 -18.40 -23.05 -11.34
N ASP A 617 -18.74 -24.12 -10.60
CA ASP A 617 -20.02 -24.81 -10.78
C ASP A 617 -21.21 -23.87 -10.49
N ILE A 618 -21.12 -23.02 -9.46
CA ILE A 618 -22.14 -22.00 -9.17
C ILE A 618 -22.25 -21.04 -10.34
N GLN A 619 -21.13 -20.51 -10.84
CA GLN A 619 -21.10 -19.62 -12.01
C GLN A 619 -21.80 -20.27 -13.22
N ARG A 620 -21.53 -21.56 -13.46
CA ARG A 620 -22.13 -22.31 -14.57
C ARG A 620 -23.63 -22.47 -14.39
N GLN A 621 -24.11 -22.78 -13.18
CA GLN A 621 -25.55 -22.87 -12.90
C GLN A 621 -26.24 -21.52 -13.04
N LEU A 622 -25.68 -20.45 -12.46
CA LEU A 622 -26.22 -19.10 -12.60
C LEU A 622 -26.29 -18.68 -14.07
N LYS A 623 -25.28 -19.00 -14.87
CA LYS A 623 -25.29 -18.72 -16.31
C LYS A 623 -26.36 -19.50 -17.06
N TYR A 624 -26.57 -20.77 -16.69
CA TYR A 624 -27.59 -21.62 -17.31
C TYR A 624 -29.02 -21.16 -16.95
N HIS A 625 -29.21 -20.66 -15.73
CA HIS A 625 -30.48 -20.14 -15.22
C HIS A 625 -30.62 -18.61 -15.31
N GLN A 626 -29.74 -17.95 -16.06
CA GLN A 626 -29.71 -16.49 -16.18
C GLN A 626 -31.08 -15.96 -16.62
N THR A 627 -31.52 -14.91 -15.94
CA THR A 627 -32.79 -14.24 -16.24
C THR A 627 -32.76 -13.62 -17.64
N LYS A 628 -33.91 -13.51 -18.29
CA LYS A 628 -34.00 -13.04 -19.70
C LYS A 628 -34.34 -11.55 -19.82
N TYR A 629 -34.83 -10.94 -18.75
CA TYR A 629 -35.30 -9.57 -18.71
C TYR A 629 -34.67 -8.82 -17.52
N PRO A 630 -34.54 -7.49 -17.60
CA PRO A 630 -34.03 -6.70 -16.48
C PRO A 630 -34.90 -6.86 -15.23
N LEU A 631 -34.24 -6.97 -14.08
CA LEU A 631 -34.90 -7.11 -12.78
C LEU A 631 -34.58 -5.90 -11.90
N ARG A 632 -35.51 -5.59 -11.00
CA ARG A 632 -35.24 -4.78 -9.82
C ARG A 632 -35.28 -5.70 -8.61
N VAL A 633 -34.22 -5.68 -7.81
CA VAL A 633 -34.06 -6.52 -6.63
C VAL A 633 -33.60 -5.70 -5.44
N TYR A 634 -33.83 -6.23 -4.25
CA TYR A 634 -33.66 -5.55 -2.98
C TYR A 634 -32.84 -6.39 -2.00
N ARG A 635 -32.09 -5.72 -1.14
CA ARG A 635 -31.41 -6.35 0.00
C ARG A 635 -31.38 -5.38 1.17
N GLY A 636 -31.96 -5.78 2.31
CA GLY A 636 -31.84 -5.05 3.57
C GLY A 636 -30.56 -5.45 4.31
N GLN A 637 -29.85 -4.47 4.85
CA GLN A 637 -28.67 -4.68 5.68
C GLN A 637 -28.45 -3.54 6.68
N MET A 638 -28.01 -3.89 7.88
CA MET A 638 -27.49 -2.91 8.84
C MET A 638 -26.04 -2.58 8.48
N ILE A 639 -25.70 -1.29 8.40
CA ILE A 639 -24.35 -0.80 8.07
C ILE A 639 -23.92 0.22 9.11
N SER A 640 -22.64 0.29 9.46
CA SER A 640 -22.18 1.32 10.41
C SER A 640 -22.30 2.73 9.84
N SER A 641 -22.50 3.73 10.70
CA SER A 641 -22.56 5.13 10.27
C SER A 641 -21.31 5.55 9.48
N ASP A 642 -20.12 5.07 9.88
CA ASP A 642 -18.84 5.35 9.20
C ASP A 642 -18.78 4.74 7.78
N GLU A 643 -19.23 3.48 7.64
CA GLU A 643 -19.30 2.81 6.33
C GLU A 643 -20.32 3.49 5.41
N LEU A 644 -21.45 3.93 5.97
CA LEU A 644 -22.46 4.67 5.22
C LEU A 644 -21.95 6.03 4.75
N GLU A 645 -21.24 6.78 5.61
CA GLU A 645 -20.58 8.04 5.21
C GLU A 645 -19.52 7.80 4.14
N SER A 646 -18.75 6.72 4.25
CA SER A 646 -17.79 6.32 3.22
C SER A 646 -18.50 6.02 1.89
N LEU A 647 -19.63 5.30 1.91
CA LEU A 647 -20.44 5.03 0.71
C LEU A 647 -21.02 6.31 0.09
N LYS A 648 -21.46 7.27 0.90
CA LYS A 648 -21.97 8.58 0.44
C LYS A 648 -20.92 9.36 -0.35
N GLN A 649 -19.65 9.28 0.03
CA GLN A 649 -18.54 9.92 -0.67
C GLN A 649 -18.24 9.31 -2.05
N CYS A 650 -18.71 8.08 -2.30
CA CYS A 650 -18.42 7.33 -3.53
C CYS A 650 -19.53 7.43 -4.59
N ARG A 651 -20.40 8.44 -4.51
CA ARG A 651 -21.50 8.61 -5.46
C ARG A 651 -21.01 8.70 -6.91
N GLY A 652 -21.64 7.94 -7.80
CA GLY A 652 -21.29 7.86 -9.22
C GLY A 652 -20.14 6.91 -9.56
N GLN A 653 -19.46 6.35 -8.55
CA GLN A 653 -18.32 5.45 -8.70
C GLN A 653 -18.76 3.98 -8.88
N PHE A 654 -17.80 3.12 -9.23
CA PHE A 654 -18.03 1.68 -9.35
C PHE A 654 -17.75 0.97 -8.03
N ILE A 655 -18.58 -0.02 -7.72
CA ILE A 655 -18.56 -0.85 -6.52
C ILE A 655 -18.48 -2.30 -6.98
N SER A 656 -17.52 -3.07 -6.49
CA SER A 656 -17.42 -4.51 -6.67
C SER A 656 -17.82 -5.21 -5.39
N VAL A 657 -18.76 -6.14 -5.46
CA VAL A 657 -19.10 -7.02 -4.33
C VAL A 657 -18.31 -8.33 -4.49
N ASN A 658 -17.33 -8.57 -3.61
CA ASN A 658 -16.40 -9.70 -3.69
C ASN A 658 -16.90 -10.99 -2.99
N SER A 659 -18.16 -10.99 -2.54
CA SER A 659 -18.89 -12.18 -2.09
C SER A 659 -20.05 -12.47 -3.06
N PHE A 660 -20.69 -13.62 -2.91
CA PHE A 660 -21.99 -13.84 -3.53
C PHE A 660 -23.01 -12.86 -2.95
N PHE A 661 -23.80 -12.23 -3.81
CA PHE A 661 -24.74 -11.20 -3.39
C PHE A 661 -26.17 -11.72 -3.53
N SER A 662 -26.72 -12.19 -2.42
CA SER A 662 -28.10 -12.66 -2.31
C SER A 662 -29.05 -11.48 -2.14
N THR A 663 -30.13 -11.47 -2.93
CA THR A 663 -31.12 -10.39 -3.03
C THR A 663 -32.50 -10.97 -3.26
N SER A 664 -33.56 -10.19 -3.08
CA SER A 664 -34.94 -10.62 -3.34
C SER A 664 -35.65 -9.69 -4.32
N MET A 665 -36.58 -10.23 -5.11
CA MET A 665 -37.55 -9.40 -5.85
C MET A 665 -38.64 -8.84 -4.94
N ASP A 666 -38.79 -9.39 -3.74
CA ASP A 666 -39.74 -8.98 -2.73
C ASP A 666 -39.11 -7.93 -1.79
N ASP A 667 -39.58 -6.69 -1.89
CA ASP A 667 -39.16 -5.57 -1.06
C ASP A 667 -39.50 -5.76 0.42
N GLU A 668 -40.66 -6.37 0.74
CA GLU A 668 -41.05 -6.64 2.13
C GLU A 668 -40.14 -7.70 2.75
N GLN A 669 -39.84 -8.77 2.01
CA GLN A 669 -38.90 -9.81 2.44
C GLN A 669 -37.51 -9.21 2.71
N ALA A 670 -37.02 -8.30 1.84
CA ALA A 670 -35.74 -7.65 2.02
C ALA A 670 -35.73 -6.71 3.25
N ARG A 671 -36.83 -6.00 3.51
CA ARG A 671 -36.97 -5.10 4.68
C ARG A 671 -37.13 -5.85 6.00
N ALA A 672 -37.64 -7.08 5.99
CA ALA A 672 -37.73 -7.90 7.20
C ALA A 672 -36.36 -8.05 7.91
N PHE A 673 -35.26 -8.00 7.17
CA PHE A 673 -33.88 -8.03 7.71
C PHE A 673 -33.45 -6.75 8.43
N LEU A 674 -34.18 -5.65 8.28
CA LEU A 674 -33.87 -4.35 8.90
C LEU A 674 -34.57 -4.15 10.25
N ASN A 675 -35.54 -5.00 10.59
CA ASN A 675 -36.32 -4.88 11.82
C ASN A 675 -35.56 -5.53 13.00
N VAL A 676 -34.52 -4.85 13.49
CA VAL A 676 -33.67 -5.32 14.59
C VAL A 676 -34.01 -4.56 15.89
N PRO A 677 -34.59 -5.22 16.91
CA PRO A 677 -35.12 -4.56 18.11
C PRO A 677 -34.09 -3.82 19.00
N ASP A 678 -32.80 -4.16 18.85
CA ASP A 678 -31.68 -3.64 19.66
C ASP A 678 -30.51 -3.19 18.73
N ALA A 679 -30.79 -2.44 17.66
CA ALA A 679 -29.71 -1.89 16.83
C ALA A 679 -28.84 -0.95 17.69
N ALA A 680 -27.53 -1.23 17.76
CA ALA A 680 -26.58 -0.38 18.49
C ALA A 680 -26.59 1.05 17.94
N ASP A 681 -26.34 2.06 18.78
CA ASP A 681 -26.41 3.50 18.47
C ASP A 681 -25.61 3.96 17.23
N ASN A 682 -24.73 3.11 16.66
CA ASN A 682 -23.85 3.41 15.53
C ASN A 682 -24.19 2.61 14.25
N LEU A 683 -25.38 2.00 14.16
CA LEU A 683 -25.81 1.22 13.00
C LEU A 683 -27.03 1.86 12.32
N GLU A 684 -26.97 1.93 11.01
CA GLU A 684 -27.98 2.52 10.15
C GLU A 684 -28.66 1.42 9.32
N PRO A 685 -30.01 1.40 9.25
CA PRO A 685 -30.71 0.50 8.36
C PRO A 685 -30.55 0.97 6.90
N VAL A 686 -30.03 0.10 6.04
CA VAL A 686 -29.78 0.37 4.63
C VAL A 686 -30.50 -0.63 3.74
N LEU A 687 -31.26 -0.15 2.78
CA LEU A 687 -31.85 -0.94 1.71
C LEU A 687 -31.13 -0.69 0.40
N PHE A 688 -30.50 -1.73 -0.14
CA PHE A 688 -29.96 -1.71 -1.50
C PHE A 688 -31.09 -1.94 -2.51
N GLU A 689 -31.25 -1.02 -3.46
CA GLU A 689 -32.14 -1.13 -4.60
C GLU A 689 -31.28 -1.29 -5.86
N ILE A 690 -31.34 -2.46 -6.49
CA ILE A 690 -30.43 -2.84 -7.57
C ILE A 690 -31.23 -3.02 -8.86
N ILE A 691 -30.80 -2.33 -9.91
CA ILE A 691 -31.30 -2.51 -11.27
C ILE A 691 -30.32 -3.40 -12.03
N ALA A 692 -30.75 -4.59 -12.43
CA ALA A 692 -29.89 -5.60 -13.04
C ALA A 692 -30.39 -6.00 -14.43
N ASP A 693 -29.65 -5.62 -15.48
CA ASP A 693 -29.89 -6.10 -16.84
C ASP A 693 -29.05 -7.35 -17.14
N PRO A 694 -29.66 -8.51 -17.45
CA PRO A 694 -28.88 -9.72 -17.76
C PRO A 694 -27.98 -9.58 -18.99
N LYS A 695 -28.23 -8.62 -19.90
CA LYS A 695 -27.41 -8.39 -21.09
C LYS A 695 -26.00 -7.90 -20.77
N VAL A 696 -25.80 -7.20 -19.65
CA VAL A 696 -24.48 -6.70 -19.24
C VAL A 696 -23.68 -7.73 -18.45
N ALA A 697 -24.37 -8.74 -17.89
CA ALA A 697 -23.84 -9.79 -17.01
C ALA A 697 -23.18 -10.97 -17.77
N THR A 698 -22.24 -10.69 -18.69
CA THR A 698 -21.71 -11.74 -19.58
C THR A 698 -20.73 -12.71 -18.93
N THR A 699 -19.92 -12.23 -17.99
CA THR A 699 -18.86 -13.00 -17.29
C THR A 699 -19.29 -13.39 -15.88
N LYS A 700 -20.04 -12.51 -15.22
CA LYS A 700 -20.54 -12.68 -13.85
C LYS A 700 -22.06 -12.72 -13.87
N PRO A 701 -22.64 -13.94 -14.03
CA PRO A 701 -24.08 -14.12 -14.14
C PRO A 701 -24.81 -13.84 -12.82
N PHE A 702 -26.12 -13.67 -12.91
CA PHE A 702 -27.05 -13.67 -11.79
C PHE A 702 -28.36 -14.35 -12.21
N ALA A 703 -28.96 -15.10 -11.29
CA ALA A 703 -30.15 -15.88 -11.60
C ALA A 703 -31.11 -15.93 -10.42
N ASP A 704 -32.37 -16.22 -10.74
CA ASP A 704 -33.34 -16.71 -9.77
C ASP A 704 -32.96 -18.14 -9.39
N ILE A 705 -32.63 -18.33 -8.11
CA ILE A 705 -32.22 -19.63 -7.58
C ILE A 705 -33.27 -20.28 -6.70
N SER A 706 -34.45 -19.68 -6.54
CA SER A 706 -35.56 -20.24 -5.76
C SER A 706 -35.86 -21.70 -6.10
N PRO A 707 -35.92 -22.13 -7.38
CA PRO A 707 -36.22 -23.52 -7.72
C PRO A 707 -35.12 -24.53 -7.34
N TYR A 708 -33.91 -24.04 -7.04
CA TYR A 708 -32.71 -24.83 -6.79
C TYR A 708 -32.20 -24.70 -5.35
N SER A 709 -32.88 -23.88 -4.54
CA SER A 709 -32.57 -23.64 -3.14
C SER A 709 -33.10 -24.77 -2.24
N GLU A 710 -32.50 -24.95 -1.06
CA GLU A 710 -33.09 -25.72 0.04
C GLU A 710 -34.41 -25.09 0.51
N PHE A 711 -34.59 -23.79 0.29
CA PHE A 711 -35.77 -23.01 0.67
C PHE A 711 -36.50 -22.49 -0.59
N PRO A 712 -37.27 -23.35 -1.29
CA PRO A 712 -37.91 -22.97 -2.56
C PRO A 712 -38.99 -21.89 -2.43
N GLY A 713 -39.43 -21.57 -1.21
CA GLY A 713 -40.35 -20.48 -0.92
C GLY A 713 -39.68 -19.10 -0.79
N GLU A 714 -38.35 -19.02 -0.78
CA GLU A 714 -37.64 -17.75 -0.72
C GLU A 714 -37.39 -17.24 -2.14
N SER A 715 -37.82 -16.00 -2.44
CA SER A 715 -37.62 -15.37 -3.76
C SER A 715 -36.19 -14.88 -3.96
N GLU A 716 -35.22 -15.78 -3.97
CA GLU A 716 -33.79 -15.46 -3.96
C GLU A 716 -33.21 -15.27 -5.37
N ILE A 717 -32.70 -14.07 -5.64
CA ILE A 717 -31.84 -13.75 -6.79
C ILE A 717 -30.38 -13.67 -6.31
N LEU A 718 -29.53 -14.53 -6.86
CA LEU A 718 -28.12 -14.61 -6.49
C LEU A 718 -27.21 -14.04 -7.59
N PHE A 719 -26.38 -13.06 -7.24
CA PHE A 719 -25.33 -12.54 -8.12
C PHE A 719 -24.00 -13.24 -7.88
N MET A 720 -23.29 -13.52 -8.98
CA MET A 720 -21.93 -14.06 -8.93
C MET A 720 -20.98 -13.11 -8.21
N LEU A 721 -20.05 -13.67 -7.44
CA LEU A 721 -19.02 -12.90 -6.75
C LEU A 721 -18.13 -12.09 -7.73
N GLY A 722 -17.75 -10.89 -7.31
CA GLY A 722 -17.04 -9.90 -8.11
C GLY A 722 -17.94 -9.09 -9.05
N SER A 723 -19.27 -9.20 -8.94
CA SER A 723 -20.21 -8.38 -9.72
C SER A 723 -19.97 -6.88 -9.44
N ILE A 724 -20.03 -6.08 -10.52
CA ILE A 724 -19.72 -4.66 -10.49
C ILE A 724 -21.01 -3.87 -10.65
N PHE A 725 -21.22 -2.88 -9.80
CA PHE A 725 -22.37 -1.99 -9.79
C PHE A 725 -21.90 -0.54 -9.83
N ARG A 726 -22.64 0.32 -10.51
CA ARG A 726 -22.48 1.77 -10.40
C ARG A 726 -23.38 2.28 -9.29
N LEU A 727 -22.81 3.08 -8.38
CA LEU A 727 -23.57 3.73 -7.32
C LEU A 727 -24.29 4.97 -7.88
N ASP A 728 -25.60 4.90 -8.04
CA ASP A 728 -26.38 5.96 -8.67
C ASP A 728 -26.67 7.10 -7.68
N LYS A 729 -27.32 6.74 -6.56
CA LYS A 729 -27.82 7.69 -5.56
C LYS A 729 -27.92 7.02 -4.19
N ILE A 730 -27.70 7.81 -3.14
CA ILE A 730 -27.98 7.45 -1.75
C ILE A 730 -28.88 8.53 -1.17
N TYR A 731 -29.99 8.15 -0.54
CA TYR A 731 -30.93 9.08 0.08
C TYR A 731 -31.67 8.42 1.23
N TYR A 732 -32.13 9.22 2.20
CA TYR A 732 -32.92 8.73 3.32
C TYR A 732 -34.41 8.76 2.99
N SER A 733 -35.12 7.67 3.28
CA SER A 733 -36.57 7.53 3.09
C SER A 733 -37.29 7.73 4.41
N ASN A 734 -37.85 8.92 4.63
CA ASN A 734 -38.55 9.26 5.88
C ASN A 734 -39.72 8.30 6.18
N ASP A 735 -40.49 7.91 5.16
CA ASP A 735 -41.68 7.04 5.32
C ASP A 735 -41.34 5.65 5.87
N ASN A 736 -40.13 5.17 5.57
CA ASN A 736 -39.67 3.83 5.90
C ASN A 736 -38.51 3.84 6.90
N GLN A 737 -38.09 5.02 7.38
CA GLN A 737 -36.96 5.25 8.28
C GLN A 737 -35.67 4.49 7.90
N VAL A 738 -35.36 4.45 6.60
CA VAL A 738 -34.24 3.66 6.04
C VAL A 738 -33.46 4.45 5.01
N TRP A 739 -32.15 4.23 4.95
CA TRP A 739 -31.32 4.72 3.85
C TRP A 739 -31.47 3.84 2.62
N ILE A 740 -31.77 4.43 1.47
CA ILE A 740 -31.87 3.73 0.20
C ILE A 740 -30.60 3.98 -0.61
N VAL A 741 -29.91 2.89 -0.96
CA VAL A 741 -28.73 2.88 -1.82
C VAL A 741 -29.14 2.31 -3.17
N ARG A 742 -29.30 3.18 -4.16
CA ARG A 742 -29.64 2.77 -5.52
C ARG A 742 -28.38 2.52 -6.34
N MET A 743 -28.32 1.35 -6.98
CA MET A 743 -27.22 0.98 -7.86
C MET A 743 -27.68 0.23 -9.10
N THR A 744 -26.87 0.29 -10.15
CA THR A 744 -27.15 -0.36 -11.43
C THR A 744 -26.02 -1.34 -11.76
N LEU A 745 -26.34 -2.57 -12.17
CA LEU A 745 -25.36 -3.56 -12.60
C LEU A 745 -24.63 -3.07 -13.85
N CYS A 746 -23.29 -3.16 -13.82
CA CYS A 746 -22.41 -2.71 -14.89
C CYS A 746 -21.72 -3.85 -15.62
N SER A 747 -21.32 -3.59 -16.86
CA SER A 747 -20.46 -4.52 -17.61
C SER A 747 -18.98 -4.24 -17.34
N GLU A 748 -18.17 -5.29 -17.25
CA GLU A 748 -16.70 -5.19 -17.30
C GLU A 748 -16.18 -4.55 -18.62
N LYS A 749 -17.04 -4.40 -19.63
CA LYS A 749 -16.73 -3.84 -20.95
C LYS A 749 -16.94 -2.32 -21.05
N GLU A 750 -17.44 -1.66 -20.00
CA GLU A 750 -17.54 -0.21 -19.96
C GLU A 750 -16.15 0.45 -20.13
N HIS A 751 -16.06 1.54 -20.89
CA HIS A 751 -14.78 2.10 -21.36
C HIS A 751 -13.77 2.37 -20.22
N ASP A 752 -14.26 2.91 -19.11
CA ASP A 752 -13.46 3.29 -17.94
C ASP A 752 -12.87 2.07 -17.20
N LEU A 753 -13.60 0.96 -17.15
CA LEU A 753 -13.18 -0.30 -16.54
C LEU A 753 -12.36 -1.17 -17.50
N LYS A 754 -12.74 -1.16 -18.78
CA LYS A 754 -12.16 -1.99 -19.84
C LYS A 754 -10.68 -1.71 -20.01
N ASN A 755 -10.25 -0.44 -20.04
CA ASN A 755 -8.84 -0.10 -20.24
C ASN A 755 -7.95 -0.60 -19.09
N VAL A 756 -8.44 -0.51 -17.85
CA VAL A 756 -7.70 -0.93 -16.65
C VAL A 756 -7.65 -2.45 -16.53
N LEU A 757 -8.77 -3.13 -16.74
CA LEU A 757 -8.85 -4.59 -16.70
C LEU A 757 -8.09 -5.24 -17.87
N ILE A 758 -8.14 -4.66 -19.08
CA ILE A 758 -7.37 -5.16 -20.24
C ILE A 758 -5.88 -4.96 -20.01
N TYR A 759 -5.44 -3.80 -19.52
CA TYR A 759 -4.03 -3.56 -19.22
C TYR A 759 -3.47 -4.63 -18.25
N MET A 760 -4.18 -4.91 -17.15
CA MET A 760 -3.73 -5.93 -16.20
C MET A 760 -3.85 -7.36 -16.75
N LYS A 761 -4.89 -7.67 -17.54
CA LYS A 761 -5.02 -8.99 -18.18
C LYS A 761 -3.97 -9.22 -19.28
N HIS A 762 -3.50 -8.17 -19.96
CA HIS A 762 -2.47 -8.23 -20.99
C HIS A 762 -1.07 -8.44 -20.39
N GLU A 763 -0.76 -7.79 -19.27
CA GLU A 763 0.48 -8.03 -18.49
C GLU A 763 0.60 -9.49 -17.98
N LEU A 764 -0.55 -10.18 -17.78
CA LEU A 764 -0.60 -11.56 -17.28
C LEU A 764 -0.52 -12.64 -18.37
N GLY A 765 -0.52 -12.26 -19.65
CA GLY A 765 -0.38 -13.16 -20.80
C GLY A 765 -1.68 -13.85 -21.25
N SER A 766 -1.71 -14.28 -22.51
CA SER A 766 -2.85 -14.99 -23.14
C SER A 766 -2.80 -16.52 -23.00
N GLU A 767 -1.89 -17.06 -22.18
CA GLU A 767 -1.72 -18.50 -21.97
C GLU A 767 -2.82 -19.08 -21.07
N GLU A 768 -2.97 -20.41 -21.09
CA GLU A 768 -3.86 -21.13 -20.19
C GLU A 768 -3.52 -20.80 -18.73
N THR A 769 -4.52 -20.36 -17.96
CA THR A 769 -4.30 -19.90 -16.58
C THR A 769 -3.77 -21.03 -15.71
N ASN A 770 -2.62 -20.81 -15.08
CA ASN A 770 -1.92 -21.80 -14.28
C ASN A 770 -1.45 -21.21 -12.94
N LEU A 771 -0.91 -22.06 -12.06
CA LEU A 771 -0.49 -21.67 -10.71
C LEU A 771 0.64 -20.64 -10.70
N ARG A 772 1.46 -20.54 -11.77
CA ARG A 772 2.46 -19.46 -11.91
C ARG A 772 1.79 -18.11 -12.07
N ILE A 773 0.73 -18.00 -12.88
CA ILE A 773 -0.03 -16.76 -13.05
C ILE A 773 -0.68 -16.37 -11.71
N LEU A 774 -1.28 -17.32 -10.99
CA LEU A 774 -1.82 -17.08 -9.65
C LEU A 774 -0.74 -16.56 -8.69
N GLY A 775 0.44 -17.20 -8.67
CA GLY A 775 1.56 -16.76 -7.83
C GLY A 775 2.00 -15.33 -8.14
N ARG A 776 2.08 -14.95 -9.42
CA ARG A 776 2.37 -13.56 -9.82
C ARG A 776 1.29 -12.58 -9.36
N VAL A 777 0.01 -12.88 -9.59
CA VAL A 777 -1.10 -12.02 -9.13
C VAL A 777 -1.02 -11.83 -7.61
N LEU A 778 -0.72 -12.88 -6.86
CA LEU A 778 -0.59 -12.79 -5.40
C LEU A 778 0.62 -11.99 -4.96
N TRP A 779 1.72 -12.08 -5.68
CA TRP A 779 2.91 -11.29 -5.42
C TRP A 779 2.66 -9.80 -5.65
N GLU A 780 2.01 -9.45 -6.77
CA GLU A 780 1.59 -8.06 -7.08
C GLU A 780 0.56 -7.53 -6.07
N MET A 781 -0.29 -8.40 -5.52
CA MET A 781 -1.20 -8.06 -4.42
C MET A 781 -0.50 -7.85 -3.07
N GLY A 782 0.83 -7.98 -3.00
CA GLY A 782 1.60 -7.86 -1.76
C GLY A 782 1.45 -9.06 -0.83
N LYS A 783 1.19 -10.26 -1.36
CA LYS A 783 1.07 -11.53 -0.59
C LYS A 783 2.19 -12.53 -0.98
N PRO A 784 3.47 -12.21 -0.71
CA PRO A 784 4.61 -12.99 -1.18
C PRO A 784 4.65 -14.42 -0.61
N GLU A 785 4.21 -14.66 0.63
CA GLU A 785 4.23 -16.00 1.24
C GLU A 785 3.27 -16.95 0.51
N LEU A 786 2.09 -16.45 0.12
CA LEU A 786 1.14 -17.21 -0.68
C LEU A 786 1.66 -17.40 -2.11
N ALA A 787 2.29 -16.38 -2.70
CA ALA A 787 2.90 -16.50 -4.03
C ALA A 787 3.98 -17.60 -4.06
N GLU A 788 4.87 -17.63 -3.08
CA GLU A 788 5.88 -18.69 -2.92
C GLU A 788 5.22 -20.08 -2.79
N LYS A 789 4.21 -20.20 -1.93
CA LYS A 789 3.45 -21.44 -1.74
C LYS A 789 2.91 -21.97 -3.07
N TYR A 790 2.35 -21.11 -3.91
CA TYR A 790 1.79 -21.53 -5.20
C TYR A 790 2.85 -21.79 -6.28
N PHE A 791 3.97 -21.06 -6.29
CA PHE A 791 5.10 -21.38 -7.14
C PHE A 791 5.70 -22.76 -6.80
N ILE A 792 5.90 -23.05 -5.52
CA ILE A 792 6.37 -24.37 -5.06
C ILE A 792 5.34 -25.46 -5.38
N ARG A 793 4.05 -25.19 -5.18
CA ARG A 793 2.97 -26.14 -5.53
C ARG A 793 3.01 -26.47 -7.02
N PHE A 794 3.18 -25.46 -7.88
CA PHE A 794 3.27 -25.68 -9.32
C PHE A 794 4.52 -26.46 -9.70
N LEU A 795 5.67 -26.12 -9.11
CA LEU A 795 6.93 -26.81 -9.33
C LEU A 795 6.83 -28.32 -9.01
N LYS A 796 6.06 -28.69 -7.99
CA LYS A 796 5.80 -30.11 -7.63
C LYS A 796 4.90 -30.83 -8.64
N GLN A 797 4.07 -30.11 -9.38
CA GLN A 797 3.17 -30.67 -10.41
C GLN A 797 3.87 -30.84 -11.77
N LEU A 798 4.93 -30.08 -12.04
CA LEU A 798 5.68 -30.15 -13.29
C LEU A 798 6.63 -31.35 -13.32
N SER A 799 6.74 -32.02 -14.48
CA SER A 799 7.73 -33.09 -14.69
C SER A 799 9.16 -32.55 -14.56
N PRO A 800 10.17 -33.34 -14.11
CA PRO A 800 11.53 -32.83 -13.88
C PRO A 800 12.20 -32.11 -15.06
N ASN A 801 11.81 -32.45 -16.30
CA ASN A 801 12.35 -31.87 -17.54
C ASN A 801 11.45 -30.78 -18.14
N ASP A 802 10.43 -30.33 -17.41
CA ASP A 802 9.50 -29.33 -17.92
C ASP A 802 10.19 -27.95 -18.04
N PRO A 803 10.12 -27.28 -19.21
CA PRO A 803 10.80 -26.00 -19.45
C PRO A 803 10.30 -24.87 -18.54
N LEU A 804 9.07 -24.95 -18.02
CA LEU A 804 8.52 -23.93 -17.09
C LEU A 804 9.16 -23.98 -15.70
N ARG A 805 9.88 -25.04 -15.35
CA ARG A 805 10.58 -25.13 -14.05
C ARG A 805 11.67 -24.09 -13.91
N ALA A 806 12.41 -23.83 -14.98
CA ALA A 806 13.46 -22.82 -14.94
C ALA A 806 12.87 -21.43 -14.67
N ASP A 807 11.75 -21.12 -15.34
CA ASP A 807 11.01 -19.90 -15.11
C ASP A 807 10.45 -19.79 -13.68
N LEU A 808 9.92 -20.88 -13.11
CA LEU A 808 9.47 -20.90 -11.72
C LEU A 808 10.59 -20.69 -10.71
N TYR A 809 11.75 -21.30 -10.93
CA TYR A 809 12.92 -21.06 -10.10
C TYR A 809 13.38 -19.60 -10.18
N GLN A 810 13.25 -18.96 -11.35
CA GLN A 810 13.51 -17.54 -11.47
C GLN A 810 12.51 -16.69 -10.68
N GLU A 811 11.20 -17.03 -10.69
CA GLU A 811 10.21 -16.32 -9.85
C GLU A 811 10.47 -16.52 -8.35
N LEU A 812 10.80 -17.74 -7.92
CA LEU A 812 11.16 -18.05 -6.53
C LEU A 812 12.43 -17.32 -6.08
N GLY A 813 13.42 -17.20 -6.97
CA GLY A 813 14.64 -16.45 -6.72
C GLY A 813 14.38 -14.96 -6.49
N LYS A 814 13.51 -14.36 -7.31
CA LYS A 814 13.08 -12.97 -7.14
C LYS A 814 12.29 -12.76 -5.85
N LEU A 815 11.39 -13.69 -5.52
CA LEU A 815 10.57 -13.62 -4.32
C LEU A 815 11.43 -13.68 -3.05
N ALA A 816 12.40 -14.62 -2.99
CA ALA A 816 13.37 -14.71 -1.91
C ALA A 816 14.26 -13.45 -1.80
N SER A 817 14.65 -12.88 -2.95
CA SER A 817 15.40 -11.60 -2.99
C SER A 817 14.60 -10.46 -2.39
N ASN A 818 13.31 -10.33 -2.73
CA ASN A 818 12.43 -9.29 -2.20
C ASN A 818 12.14 -9.48 -0.70
N ALA A 819 12.24 -10.71 -0.19
CA ALA A 819 12.10 -11.02 1.23
C ALA A 819 13.40 -10.83 2.04
N GLY A 820 14.53 -10.50 1.39
CA GLY A 820 15.84 -10.37 2.02
C GLY A 820 16.55 -11.70 2.30
N ASP A 821 16.03 -12.83 1.81
CA ASP A 821 16.64 -14.17 1.94
C ASP A 821 17.51 -14.48 0.72
N TYR A 822 18.70 -13.87 0.71
CA TYR A 822 19.63 -13.93 -0.42
C TYR A 822 20.22 -15.32 -0.66
N ASP A 823 20.38 -16.12 0.39
CA ASP A 823 20.87 -17.49 0.27
C ASP A 823 19.87 -18.37 -0.50
N LYS A 824 18.57 -18.29 -0.16
CA LYS A 824 17.54 -18.98 -0.95
C LYS A 824 17.43 -18.42 -2.36
N SER A 825 17.55 -17.10 -2.54
CA SER A 825 17.51 -16.47 -3.85
C SER A 825 18.58 -17.04 -4.79
N VAL A 826 19.83 -17.11 -4.33
CA VAL A 826 20.95 -17.69 -5.09
C VAL A 826 20.72 -19.16 -5.42
N GLN A 827 20.23 -19.95 -4.46
CA GLN A 827 19.92 -21.37 -4.69
C GLN A 827 18.85 -21.56 -5.78
N TRP A 828 17.80 -20.74 -5.77
CA TRP A 828 16.76 -20.80 -6.79
C TRP A 828 17.27 -20.37 -8.16
N HIS A 829 18.04 -19.27 -8.24
CA HIS A 829 18.63 -18.83 -9.50
C HIS A 829 19.61 -19.85 -10.09
N GLN A 830 20.40 -20.53 -9.24
CA GLN A 830 21.27 -21.61 -9.68
C GLN A 830 20.49 -22.77 -10.31
N LYS A 831 19.41 -23.24 -9.66
CA LYS A 831 18.53 -24.27 -10.20
C LYS A 831 17.85 -23.85 -11.51
N SER A 832 17.53 -22.55 -11.68
CA SER A 832 17.04 -22.02 -12.95
C SER A 832 18.08 -22.11 -14.06
N LEU A 833 19.34 -21.80 -13.77
CA LEU A 833 20.43 -21.78 -14.75
C LEU A 833 20.82 -23.19 -15.20
N GLU A 834 20.85 -24.15 -14.27
CA GLU A 834 21.13 -25.56 -14.55
C GLU A 834 20.15 -26.16 -15.57
N LEU A 835 18.88 -25.73 -15.56
CA LEU A 835 17.85 -26.21 -16.49
C LEU A 835 17.82 -25.49 -17.86
N LYS A 836 18.28 -24.24 -17.96
CA LYS A 836 18.32 -23.49 -19.24
C LYS A 836 19.48 -23.92 -20.16
N GLY A 837 20.43 -24.71 -19.65
CA GLY A 837 21.53 -25.32 -20.39
C GLY A 837 22.60 -24.34 -20.92
N PRO A 838 23.75 -24.85 -21.43
CA PRO A 838 24.87 -24.01 -21.87
C PRO A 838 24.61 -23.17 -23.14
N ASN A 839 23.57 -23.47 -23.91
CA ASN A 839 23.29 -22.75 -25.17
C ASN A 839 22.60 -21.40 -24.96
N ALA A 840 21.98 -21.16 -23.80
CA ALA A 840 21.49 -19.83 -23.43
C ALA A 840 22.64 -18.82 -23.22
N LEU A 841 23.83 -19.32 -22.88
CA LEU A 841 25.06 -18.53 -22.90
C LEU A 841 25.45 -18.19 -24.34
N THR A 842 25.38 -19.14 -25.28
CA THR A 842 25.80 -18.93 -26.69
C THR A 842 24.92 -17.94 -27.45
N ASP A 843 23.61 -17.95 -27.24
CA ASP A 843 22.70 -16.94 -27.83
C ASP A 843 22.84 -15.56 -27.16
N MET A 844 23.29 -15.51 -25.90
CA MET A 844 23.75 -14.26 -25.27
C MET A 844 25.13 -13.80 -25.78
N PHE A 845 25.92 -14.68 -26.41
CA PHE A 845 27.31 -14.43 -26.83
C PHE A 845 27.49 -14.15 -28.33
N ASN A 846 26.46 -14.28 -29.18
CA ASN A 846 26.61 -14.13 -30.63
C ASN A 846 26.36 -12.72 -31.19
N ASP A 847 26.09 -11.71 -30.35
CA ASP A 847 26.14 -10.30 -30.78
C ASP A 847 27.43 -9.62 -30.29
N ASN A 848 28.41 -9.66 -31.18
CA ASN A 848 29.61 -8.83 -31.29
C ASN A 848 30.77 -8.97 -30.28
N GLU A 849 31.82 -9.58 -30.84
CA GLU A 849 33.24 -9.59 -30.52
C GLU A 849 33.80 -8.36 -29.80
N ARG A 850 34.24 -8.55 -28.56
CA ARG A 850 35.60 -8.22 -28.05
C ARG A 850 35.67 -8.56 -26.57
N SER A 851 35.95 -9.82 -26.24
CA SER A 851 36.53 -10.24 -24.95
C SER A 851 37.02 -11.70 -25.03
N ASN A 852 37.93 -11.97 -25.96
CA ASN A 852 38.76 -13.16 -25.92
C ASN A 852 39.79 -13.01 -24.80
N SER A 853 39.73 -13.82 -23.73
CA SER A 853 40.92 -14.25 -22.94
C SER A 853 40.61 -15.11 -21.69
N ILE A 854 39.51 -14.89 -20.96
CA ILE A 854 39.45 -15.38 -19.57
C ILE A 854 38.69 -16.71 -19.39
N VAL A 855 37.61 -16.94 -20.15
CA VAL A 855 36.80 -18.18 -20.02
C VAL A 855 37.51 -19.41 -20.63
N ILE A 856 38.28 -19.23 -21.71
CA ILE A 856 39.10 -20.30 -22.30
C ILE A 856 40.25 -20.72 -21.36
N ARG A 857 40.76 -19.79 -20.53
CA ARG A 857 41.73 -20.10 -19.46
C ARG A 857 41.09 -20.88 -18.33
N TYR A 858 39.84 -20.55 -17.97
CA TYR A 858 39.08 -21.22 -16.91
C TYR A 858 38.70 -22.67 -17.26
N LEU A 859 38.28 -22.94 -18.51
CA LEU A 859 37.97 -24.31 -18.96
C LEU A 859 39.23 -25.21 -19.09
N LYS A 860 40.42 -24.62 -19.32
CA LYS A 860 41.69 -25.36 -19.32
C LYS A 860 42.14 -25.78 -17.92
N VAL A 861 41.90 -24.94 -16.90
CA VAL A 861 42.31 -25.21 -15.50
C VAL A 861 41.41 -26.26 -14.83
N HIS A 862 40.11 -26.27 -15.15
CA HIS A 862 39.18 -27.27 -14.58
C HIS A 862 39.29 -28.66 -15.21
N ARG A 863 39.81 -28.79 -16.43
CA ARG A 863 40.07 -30.12 -17.03
C ARG A 863 41.27 -30.83 -16.38
N THR A 864 42.21 -30.08 -15.83
CA THR A 864 43.38 -30.63 -15.09
C THR A 864 43.05 -31.03 -13.65
N MET A 865 42.10 -30.37 -12.98
CA MET A 865 41.76 -30.69 -11.58
C MET A 865 40.90 -31.95 -11.40
N PHE A 866 40.23 -32.44 -12.46
CA PHE A 866 39.43 -33.67 -12.40
C PHE A 866 40.19 -34.96 -12.74
N THR A 867 41.44 -34.87 -13.23
CA THR A 867 42.29 -36.04 -13.50
C THR A 867 43.21 -36.43 -12.35
N ASP A 868 43.45 -35.54 -11.36
CA ASP A 868 44.42 -35.77 -10.28
C ASP A 868 43.81 -36.30 -8.97
N ARG A 869 42.51 -36.65 -8.95
CA ARG A 869 41.84 -37.23 -7.77
C ARG A 869 41.72 -38.77 -7.78
N GLN A 870 42.67 -39.47 -8.38
CA GLN A 870 42.82 -40.93 -8.24
C GLN A 870 44.21 -41.41 -7.82
N LEU A 871 45.14 -40.52 -7.47
CA LEU A 871 46.47 -40.91 -7.02
C LEU A 871 46.78 -40.28 -5.67
N LEU A 872 46.53 -41.03 -4.60
CA LEU A 872 47.41 -41.20 -3.43
C LEU A 872 46.62 -41.92 -2.33
N GLY A 873 46.85 -43.23 -2.18
CA GLY A 873 46.34 -43.92 -1.00
C GLY A 873 46.39 -45.45 -0.90
N LEU A 874 47.13 -46.22 -1.70
CA LEU A 874 47.53 -47.60 -1.32
C LEU A 874 48.90 -47.99 -1.94
N PRO A 875 49.78 -48.72 -1.24
CA PRO A 875 51.13 -49.06 -1.70
C PRO A 875 51.17 -50.24 -2.69
N LYS A 876 52.10 -50.18 -3.65
CA LYS A 876 52.36 -51.17 -4.71
C LYS A 876 52.93 -52.50 -4.19
N VAL A 877 52.48 -53.65 -4.73
CA VAL A 877 53.33 -54.77 -5.23
C VAL A 877 52.59 -55.52 -6.39
N ARG A 878 53.36 -55.86 -7.43
CA ARG A 878 53.05 -56.52 -8.74
C ARG A 878 52.97 -58.07 -8.63
N PRO A 879 52.60 -58.87 -9.66
CA PRO A 879 52.62 -58.67 -11.12
C PRO A 879 51.32 -58.18 -11.75
#